data_AF-A0A8C0ISF8-F1
#
_entry.id   AF-A0A8C0ISF8-F1
#
_cell.length_a   1.000
_cell.length_b   1.000
_cell.length_c   1.000
_cell.angle_alpha   90.00
_cell.angle_beta   90.00
_cell.angle_gamma   90.00
#
_symmetry.space_group_name_H-M   'P 1'
#
loop_
_entity.id
_entity.type
_entity.pdbx_description
1 polymer ?
#
loop_
_entity_poly.entity_id
_entity_poly.type
_entity_poly.pdbx_seq_one_letter_code
_entity_poly.pdbx_strand_id
1 'polypeptide(L)'
;MALRAPFNSHCSQQGSSLIRVHASFLQDPNISVYTNNPDLTPCFQNTILAWIPSIYLWAVLPLYLLYLKHYKRGYIVLSILSRFKTILGVLLWCVCWADLFFSFHELLQSRTPPPVYFVTPLIVGITMVLATVLLQYERLRGVQSSGVLIIFWFLSVLCAVGPFRSKIIAATRDCHIPDQNRFRFTTFFSYFALILIELILSCFKENPPFFSPVNSDPNPCPELNSGFLSKMTFWWFTRMVILGYKSPLEDKDLWSLNKDDTSSIIVQQLHKEWDKQKDEWKHVECPPLRVKEDVAYVKTSNHVLNHVGDGPEEAEVLIQDKRQHKEPSFLKALLRTFGPYFLTGSFYKLIQDLLSFVNPHILIGFIKDKDAPSWWGFLIAALMFFSATLQTIILHQHFQYCFVTGMRLRTGITGMIYRKSLVITNSAKRSSTVGEIVNLMSVDAQRFMDLVGFLDMLWSAPLQICLALYFLWQTLGPSVLAGVAVMILLIPLNAAIAIKTRAFQVCNMRYKDSRIKLMNEILSGIKVLKLYAWEPSFQEKVLEIRKNELHVLKKGAYLHCLSVFAWISAPFLVALTTFAVYVSVDENNILDAEKAFVSLSLFNILRFPLNMLPQVISNLAQTSVSLKRIQQFLSHEELDPNCVETKVVTPGKEETVWLMGVYICVSLWLWRGRMHRKPQTCNIYQ
;
A
#
# COMPACT_ATOMS: atom_id res chain seq x y z
N MET A 1 62.58 -23.81 17.79
CA MET A 1 62.13 -25.14 17.29
C MET A 1 60.89 -25.53 18.07
N ALA A 2 59.73 -25.07 17.62
CA ALA A 2 58.41 -25.50 18.10
C ALA A 2 57.50 -25.45 16.87
N LEU A 3 57.13 -26.63 16.38
CA LEU A 3 56.37 -26.83 15.15
C LEU A 3 54.96 -26.23 15.30
N ARG A 4 54.66 -25.19 14.52
CA ARG A 4 53.29 -24.75 14.23
C ARG A 4 52.66 -25.82 13.33
N ALA A 5 51.80 -26.66 13.90
CA ALA A 5 50.96 -27.57 13.15
C ALA A 5 49.96 -26.80 12.26
N PRO A 6 49.58 -27.31 11.07
CA PRO A 6 48.68 -26.62 10.17
C PRO A 6 47.23 -26.64 10.69
N PHE A 7 46.62 -25.45 10.80
CA PHE A 7 45.29 -25.15 11.34
C PHE A 7 44.09 -25.76 10.57
N ASN A 8 44.31 -26.66 9.62
CA ASN A 8 43.24 -27.28 8.80
C ASN A 8 42.58 -28.50 9.45
N SER A 9 43.02 -28.97 10.62
CA SER A 9 42.57 -30.23 11.21
C SER A 9 41.22 -30.15 11.96
N HIS A 10 40.73 -28.97 12.32
CA HIS A 10 39.52 -28.86 13.17
C HIS A 10 38.17 -29.05 12.46
N CYS A 11 38.08 -28.94 11.13
CA CYS A 11 36.82 -29.23 10.41
C CYS A 11 36.60 -30.77 10.17
N SER A 12 37.48 -31.65 10.68
CA SER A 12 37.43 -33.10 10.44
C SER A 12 36.81 -33.97 11.56
N GLN A 13 36.67 -33.46 12.79
CA GLN A 13 36.43 -34.32 13.97
C GLN A 13 35.05 -34.25 14.65
N GLN A 14 34.05 -33.56 14.07
CA GLN A 14 32.72 -33.45 14.68
C GLN A 14 31.60 -33.83 13.70
N GLY A 15 31.57 -35.11 13.31
CA GLY A 15 30.58 -35.69 12.40
C GLY A 15 29.35 -36.33 13.06
N SER A 16 29.16 -36.22 14.38
CA SER A 16 28.14 -37.01 15.10
C SER A 16 27.28 -36.18 16.07
N SER A 17 26.54 -35.19 15.55
CA SER A 17 25.19 -34.80 16.02
C SER A 17 24.78 -33.47 15.39
N LEU A 18 23.75 -33.47 14.53
CA LEU A 18 23.37 -32.30 13.70
C LEU A 18 22.69 -31.15 14.48
N ILE A 19 22.42 -31.31 15.78
CA ILE A 19 21.54 -30.38 16.53
C ILE A 19 22.27 -29.67 17.70
N ARG A 20 23.43 -30.16 18.16
CA ARG A 20 24.13 -29.58 19.33
C ARG A 20 25.37 -28.71 18.97
N VAL A 21 25.60 -28.42 17.69
CA VAL A 21 26.82 -27.76 17.17
C VAL A 21 26.60 -26.30 16.73
N HIS A 22 25.36 -25.80 16.75
CA HIS A 22 25.05 -24.46 16.20
C HIS A 22 25.59 -23.27 17.01
N ALA A 23 25.97 -23.44 18.28
CA ALA A 23 26.39 -22.31 19.14
C ALA A 23 27.92 -22.09 19.18
N SER A 24 28.73 -23.12 18.94
CA SER A 24 30.20 -23.03 19.01
C SER A 24 30.89 -22.81 17.66
N PHE A 25 30.14 -22.88 16.55
CA PHE A 25 30.68 -22.71 15.18
C PHE A 25 30.70 -21.24 14.70
N LEU A 26 30.05 -20.34 15.44
CA LEU A 26 29.76 -18.97 14.98
C LEU A 26 30.84 -17.93 15.32
N GLN A 27 31.78 -18.21 16.22
CA GLN A 27 32.80 -17.23 16.63
C GLN A 27 33.95 -17.96 17.32
N ASP A 28 35.11 -18.08 16.65
CA ASP A 28 36.36 -17.95 17.39
C ASP A 28 36.58 -16.45 17.56
N PRO A 29 36.30 -15.86 18.74
CA PRO A 29 36.26 -14.41 18.90
C PRO A 29 37.62 -13.76 18.58
N ASN A 30 38.70 -14.53 18.74
CA ASN A 30 40.09 -14.18 18.48
C ASN A 30 40.45 -14.04 16.98
N ILE A 31 39.62 -14.51 16.04
CA ILE A 31 39.87 -14.39 14.60
C ILE A 31 38.89 -13.41 13.95
N SER A 32 37.62 -13.40 14.42
CA SER A 32 36.54 -12.65 13.79
C SER A 32 36.29 -11.25 14.38
N VAL A 33 36.31 -11.08 15.70
CA VAL A 33 35.81 -9.82 16.34
C VAL A 33 36.93 -9.03 17.01
N TYR A 34 37.83 -9.69 17.75
CA TYR A 34 38.87 -9.02 18.53
C TYR A 34 40.21 -8.88 17.79
N THR A 35 40.16 -8.52 16.49
CA THR A 35 41.38 -8.28 15.69
C THR A 35 41.27 -7.03 14.83
N ASN A 36 42.42 -6.41 14.53
CA ASN A 36 42.50 -5.25 13.64
C ASN A 36 42.20 -5.61 12.17
N ASN A 37 42.24 -6.90 11.82
CA ASN A 37 41.99 -7.41 10.47
C ASN A 37 41.06 -8.62 10.58
N PRO A 38 39.75 -8.40 10.69
CA PRO A 38 38.80 -9.48 10.91
C PRO A 38 38.79 -10.38 9.71
N ASP A 39 38.66 -11.66 9.97
CA ASP A 39 38.34 -12.60 8.92
C ASP A 39 37.26 -13.55 9.41
N LEU A 40 36.40 -13.96 8.48
CA LEU A 40 35.39 -14.97 8.77
C LEU A 40 36.08 -16.33 8.74
N THR A 41 35.66 -17.26 9.60
CA THR A 41 36.25 -18.60 9.60
C THR A 41 36.08 -19.26 8.21
N PRO A 42 37.08 -19.98 7.69
CA PRO A 42 36.99 -20.59 6.37
C PRO A 42 35.78 -21.52 6.20
N CYS A 43 35.36 -22.20 7.27
CA CYS A 43 34.18 -23.05 7.23
C CYS A 43 32.87 -22.21 7.16
N PHE A 44 32.78 -21.01 7.77
CA PHE A 44 31.63 -20.10 7.64
C PHE A 44 31.53 -19.48 6.23
N GLN A 45 32.68 -19.07 5.67
CA GLN A 45 32.75 -18.53 4.30
C GLN A 45 32.29 -19.54 3.25
N ASN A 46 32.73 -20.79 3.38
CA ASN A 46 32.45 -21.85 2.42
C ASN A 46 31.11 -22.57 2.67
N THR A 47 30.35 -22.22 3.71
CA THR A 47 29.02 -22.81 3.99
C THR A 47 27.94 -21.74 3.96
N ILE A 48 27.76 -21.01 5.06
CA ILE A 48 26.64 -20.08 5.26
C ILE A 48 26.62 -18.99 4.19
N LEU A 49 27.74 -18.33 3.91
CA LEU A 49 27.80 -17.28 2.89
C LEU A 49 27.48 -17.82 1.49
N ALA A 50 28.00 -19.01 1.16
CA ALA A 50 27.73 -19.64 -0.13
C ALA A 50 26.27 -20.15 -0.26
N TRP A 51 25.63 -20.53 0.85
CA TRP A 51 24.29 -21.12 0.83
C TRP A 51 23.17 -20.09 0.90
N ILE A 52 23.40 -18.90 1.47
CA ILE A 52 22.38 -17.83 1.59
C ILE A 52 21.68 -17.52 0.23
N PRO A 53 22.40 -17.27 -0.88
CA PRO A 53 21.75 -17.03 -2.17
C PRO A 53 20.99 -18.25 -2.69
N SER A 54 21.51 -19.45 -2.43
CA SER A 54 20.90 -20.73 -2.83
C SER A 54 19.58 -20.97 -2.07
N ILE A 55 19.56 -20.73 -0.77
CA ILE A 55 18.37 -20.85 0.09
C ILE A 55 17.30 -19.85 -0.36
N TYR A 56 17.68 -18.60 -0.64
CA TYR A 56 16.76 -17.59 -1.15
C TYR A 56 16.05 -18.06 -2.43
N LEU A 57 16.83 -18.50 -3.43
CA LEU A 57 16.27 -18.92 -4.71
C LEU A 57 15.35 -20.13 -4.53
N TRP A 58 15.75 -21.12 -3.74
CA TRP A 58 14.95 -22.34 -3.51
C TRP A 58 13.66 -22.06 -2.72
N ALA A 59 13.68 -21.11 -1.78
CA ALA A 59 12.49 -20.73 -1.03
C ALA A 59 11.47 -19.95 -1.88
N VAL A 60 11.94 -19.07 -2.76
CA VAL A 60 11.08 -18.24 -3.62
C VAL A 60 10.58 -18.99 -4.86
N LEU A 61 11.36 -19.96 -5.35
CA LEU A 61 11.10 -20.66 -6.60
C LEU A 61 9.68 -21.28 -6.71
N PRO A 62 9.12 -22.01 -5.72
CA PRO A 62 7.81 -22.63 -5.85
C PRO A 62 6.71 -21.59 -6.08
N LEU A 63 6.73 -20.50 -5.31
CA LEU A 63 5.77 -19.40 -5.44
C LEU A 63 5.94 -18.68 -6.77
N TYR A 64 7.18 -18.50 -7.21
CA TYR A 64 7.49 -17.82 -8.46
C TYR A 64 7.09 -18.65 -9.69
N LEU A 65 7.25 -19.98 -9.64
CA LEU A 65 6.77 -20.87 -10.70
C LEU A 65 5.24 -20.88 -10.80
N LEU A 66 4.52 -20.80 -9.68
CA LEU A 66 3.06 -20.63 -9.67
C LEU A 66 2.64 -19.30 -10.32
N TYR A 67 3.33 -18.21 -9.97
CA TYR A 67 3.13 -16.91 -10.62
C TYR A 67 3.37 -16.98 -12.14
N LEU A 68 4.50 -17.55 -12.57
CA LEU A 68 4.85 -17.70 -13.98
C LEU A 68 3.91 -18.62 -14.75
N LYS A 69 3.25 -19.58 -14.08
CA LYS A 69 2.25 -20.46 -14.71
C LYS A 69 1.00 -19.67 -15.12
N HIS A 70 0.60 -18.67 -14.33
CA HIS A 70 -0.53 -17.79 -14.63
C HIS A 70 -0.15 -16.62 -15.53
N TYR A 71 1.13 -16.26 -15.60
CA TYR A 71 1.64 -15.19 -16.46
C TYR A 71 1.75 -15.66 -17.92
N LYS A 72 0.91 -15.11 -18.82
CA LYS A 72 0.92 -15.44 -20.25
C LYS A 72 1.04 -14.16 -21.10
N ARG A 73 2.28 -13.68 -21.35
CA ARG A 73 2.56 -12.53 -22.24
C ARG A 73 3.27 -12.91 -23.55
N GLY A 74 3.28 -14.19 -23.90
CA GLY A 74 4.03 -14.72 -25.06
C GLY A 74 5.51 -14.94 -24.74
N TYR A 75 6.32 -15.33 -25.74
CA TYR A 75 7.76 -15.54 -25.56
C TYR A 75 8.59 -14.37 -26.13
N ILE A 76 9.75 -14.15 -25.54
CA ILE A 76 10.77 -13.20 -26.03
C ILE A 76 11.74 -13.96 -26.95
N VAL A 77 12.04 -13.39 -28.13
CA VAL A 77 13.05 -13.94 -29.05
C VAL A 77 14.42 -13.85 -28.41
N LEU A 78 15.28 -14.83 -28.67
CA LEU A 78 16.63 -14.91 -28.14
C LEU A 78 17.48 -13.69 -28.59
N SER A 79 17.45 -12.65 -27.77
CA SER A 79 18.22 -11.40 -27.93
C SER A 79 19.70 -11.63 -27.64
N ILE A 80 20.56 -10.73 -28.11
CA ILE A 80 22.01 -10.76 -27.82
C ILE A 80 22.25 -10.77 -26.30
N LEU A 81 21.50 -9.96 -25.55
CA LEU A 81 21.57 -9.91 -24.09
C LEU A 81 21.19 -11.25 -23.44
N SER A 82 20.11 -11.87 -23.89
CA SER A 82 19.66 -13.19 -23.39
C SER A 82 20.69 -14.29 -23.68
N ARG A 83 21.37 -14.24 -24.84
CA ARG A 83 22.48 -15.15 -25.16
C ARG A 83 23.64 -15.00 -24.19
N PHE A 84 24.09 -13.76 -23.96
CA PHE A 84 25.19 -13.51 -23.03
C PHE A 84 24.87 -13.98 -21.61
N LYS A 85 23.68 -13.67 -21.07
CA LYS A 85 23.23 -14.16 -19.75
C LYS A 85 23.22 -15.69 -19.65
N THR A 86 22.72 -16.36 -20.70
CA THR A 86 22.69 -17.83 -20.75
C THR A 86 24.10 -18.42 -20.79
N ILE A 87 24.99 -17.86 -21.62
CA ILE A 87 26.39 -18.30 -21.75
C ILE A 87 27.11 -18.13 -20.42
N LEU A 88 26.99 -16.97 -19.78
CA LEU A 88 27.62 -16.67 -18.49
C LEU A 88 27.10 -17.59 -17.39
N GLY A 89 25.80 -17.87 -17.34
CA GLY A 89 25.26 -18.82 -16.38
C GLY A 89 25.73 -20.27 -16.61
N VAL A 90 25.93 -20.70 -17.87
CA VAL A 90 26.54 -22.01 -18.18
C VAL A 90 28.02 -22.02 -17.79
N LEU A 91 28.76 -20.93 -18.03
CA LEU A 91 30.15 -20.80 -17.58
C LEU A 91 30.27 -20.86 -16.06
N LEU A 92 29.37 -20.19 -15.32
CA LEU A 92 29.28 -20.26 -13.86
C LEU A 92 29.06 -21.69 -13.38
N TRP A 93 28.14 -22.41 -14.02
CA TRP A 93 27.92 -23.83 -13.75
C TRP A 93 29.18 -24.67 -13.98
N CYS A 94 29.86 -24.49 -15.12
CA CYS A 94 31.11 -25.17 -15.43
C CYS A 94 32.20 -24.90 -14.38
N VAL A 95 32.34 -23.66 -13.90
CA VAL A 95 33.31 -23.31 -12.85
C VAL A 95 33.01 -24.04 -11.53
N CYS A 96 31.74 -24.09 -11.11
CA CYS A 96 31.35 -24.83 -9.90
C CYS A 96 31.61 -26.35 -10.02
N TRP A 97 31.38 -26.91 -11.20
CA TRP A 97 31.64 -28.32 -11.45
C TRP A 97 33.13 -28.64 -11.58
N ALA A 98 33.93 -27.73 -12.14
CA ALA A 98 35.38 -27.86 -12.16
C ALA A 98 35.95 -27.92 -10.72
N ASP A 99 35.44 -27.09 -9.80
CA ASP A 99 35.79 -27.16 -8.38
C ASP A 99 35.37 -28.50 -7.72
N LEU A 100 34.20 -29.03 -8.06
CA LEU A 100 33.73 -30.33 -7.56
C LEU A 100 34.61 -31.49 -8.07
N PHE A 101 34.88 -31.54 -9.37
CA PHE A 101 35.74 -32.57 -9.98
C PHE A 101 37.17 -32.50 -9.46
N PHE A 102 37.70 -31.30 -9.22
CA PHE A 102 39.02 -31.14 -8.61
C PHE A 102 39.07 -31.73 -7.20
N SER A 103 38.02 -31.54 -6.39
CA SER A 103 37.89 -32.18 -5.07
C SER A 103 37.84 -33.73 -5.15
N PHE A 104 37.18 -34.30 -6.17
CA PHE A 104 37.22 -35.75 -6.42
C PHE A 104 38.59 -36.24 -6.90
N HIS A 105 39.29 -35.44 -7.71
CA HIS A 105 40.65 -35.76 -8.14
C HIS A 105 41.63 -35.78 -6.97
N GLU A 106 41.51 -34.85 -6.01
CA GLU A 106 42.28 -34.89 -4.76
C GLU A 106 41.98 -36.15 -3.93
N LEU A 107 40.72 -36.59 -3.91
CA LEU A 107 40.32 -37.84 -3.23
C LEU A 107 40.96 -39.08 -3.86
N LEU A 108 41.03 -39.12 -5.20
CA LEU A 108 41.71 -40.18 -5.96
C LEU A 108 43.22 -40.19 -5.74
N GLN A 109 43.83 -39.05 -5.40
CA GLN A 109 45.25 -38.93 -5.04
C GLN A 109 45.52 -39.22 -3.54
N SER A 110 44.60 -39.93 -2.86
CA SER A 110 44.71 -40.31 -1.44
C SER A 110 44.81 -39.12 -0.47
N ARG A 111 44.31 -37.93 -0.86
CA ARG A 111 44.11 -36.80 0.05
C ARG A 111 42.65 -36.78 0.48
N THR A 112 42.38 -36.57 1.77
CA THR A 112 41.00 -36.48 2.28
C THR A 112 40.60 -35.01 2.50
N PRO A 113 40.12 -34.28 1.47
CA PRO A 113 39.65 -32.93 1.67
C PRO A 113 38.38 -32.91 2.55
N PRO A 114 38.16 -31.85 3.34
CA PRO A 114 36.95 -31.73 4.16
C PRO A 114 35.65 -31.84 3.34
N PRO A 115 34.57 -32.45 3.88
CA PRO A 115 33.31 -32.64 3.16
C PRO A 115 32.69 -31.37 2.55
N VAL A 116 32.94 -30.20 3.15
CA VAL A 116 32.46 -28.89 2.69
C VAL A 116 32.87 -28.59 1.25
N TYR A 117 34.07 -29.03 0.82
CA TYR A 117 34.58 -28.82 -0.55
C TYR A 117 33.90 -29.71 -1.61
N PHE A 118 33.04 -30.64 -1.20
CA PHE A 118 32.16 -31.39 -2.09
C PHE A 118 30.74 -30.83 -2.05
N VAL A 119 30.22 -30.57 -0.85
CA VAL A 119 28.82 -30.18 -0.65
C VAL A 119 28.55 -28.77 -1.21
N THR A 120 29.43 -27.80 -0.96
CA THR A 120 29.17 -26.42 -1.38
C THR A 120 29.20 -26.23 -2.91
N PRO A 121 30.23 -26.68 -3.65
CA PRO A 121 30.22 -26.59 -5.11
C PRO A 121 29.07 -27.36 -5.76
N LEU A 122 28.61 -28.45 -5.13
CA LEU A 122 27.42 -29.19 -5.58
C LEU A 122 26.14 -28.35 -5.42
N ILE A 123 25.89 -27.80 -4.24
CA ILE A 123 24.69 -26.96 -3.98
C ILE A 123 24.71 -25.74 -4.90
N VAL A 124 25.82 -25.01 -4.93
CA VAL A 124 25.96 -23.81 -5.78
C VAL A 124 25.89 -24.19 -7.26
N GLY A 125 26.49 -25.30 -7.68
CA GLY A 125 26.39 -25.79 -9.06
C GLY A 125 24.94 -26.09 -9.45
N ILE A 126 24.17 -26.78 -8.61
CA ILE A 126 22.74 -27.04 -8.83
C ILE A 126 21.97 -25.72 -8.91
N THR A 127 22.27 -24.75 -8.05
CA THR A 127 21.57 -23.46 -8.05
C THR A 127 21.89 -22.61 -9.29
N MET A 128 23.10 -22.68 -9.84
CA MET A 128 23.45 -22.02 -11.10
C MET A 128 22.73 -22.64 -12.31
N VAL A 129 22.57 -23.97 -12.37
CA VAL A 129 21.71 -24.61 -13.38
C VAL A 129 20.27 -24.15 -13.22
N LEU A 130 19.77 -24.13 -11.99
CA LEU A 130 18.40 -23.75 -11.71
C LEU A 130 18.13 -22.29 -12.11
N ALA A 131 19.05 -21.37 -11.81
CA ALA A 131 18.98 -19.96 -12.18
C ALA A 131 18.99 -19.79 -13.71
N THR A 132 19.85 -20.54 -14.43
CA THR A 132 19.89 -20.49 -15.90
C THR A 132 18.63 -21.06 -16.55
N VAL A 133 18.10 -22.17 -16.04
CA VAL A 133 16.82 -22.74 -16.48
C VAL A 133 15.68 -21.76 -16.22
N LEU A 134 15.66 -21.13 -15.04
CA LEU A 134 14.66 -20.11 -14.70
C LEU A 134 14.72 -18.92 -15.66
N LEU A 135 15.93 -18.46 -16.02
CA LEU A 135 16.12 -17.39 -17.01
C LEU A 135 15.54 -17.76 -18.38
N GLN A 136 15.72 -19.00 -18.84
CA GLN A 136 15.08 -19.48 -20.07
C GLN A 136 13.55 -19.53 -19.93
N TYR A 137 13.05 -20.00 -18.78
CA TYR A 137 11.62 -20.14 -18.53
C TYR A 137 10.92 -18.78 -18.47
N GLU A 138 11.51 -17.78 -17.81
CA GLU A 138 11.06 -16.39 -17.80
C GLU A 138 10.97 -15.81 -19.21
N ARG A 139 11.97 -16.07 -20.06
CA ARG A 139 11.97 -15.65 -21.46
C ARG A 139 10.80 -16.28 -22.23
N LEU A 140 10.55 -17.58 -22.03
CA LEU A 140 9.43 -18.29 -22.66
C LEU A 140 8.07 -17.76 -22.20
N ARG A 141 7.99 -17.19 -21.00
CA ARG A 141 6.77 -16.57 -20.42
C ARG A 141 6.65 -15.07 -20.70
N GLY A 142 7.68 -14.45 -21.27
CA GLY A 142 7.65 -13.05 -21.71
C GLY A 142 7.98 -12.04 -20.62
N VAL A 143 8.74 -12.45 -19.60
CA VAL A 143 9.20 -11.56 -18.53
C VAL A 143 10.44 -10.79 -19.02
N GLN A 144 10.33 -9.46 -19.15
CA GLN A 144 11.41 -8.61 -19.68
C GLN A 144 12.55 -8.35 -18.68
N SER A 145 12.26 -8.40 -17.38
CA SER A 145 13.23 -8.19 -16.30
C SER A 145 12.69 -8.82 -15.01
N SER A 146 13.44 -9.78 -14.47
CA SER A 146 13.05 -10.50 -13.27
C SER A 146 13.68 -9.92 -12.01
N GLY A 147 12.82 -9.52 -11.07
CA GLY A 147 13.26 -9.10 -9.74
C GLY A 147 13.88 -10.24 -8.93
N VAL A 148 13.38 -11.48 -9.09
CA VAL A 148 13.86 -12.64 -8.32
C VAL A 148 15.31 -12.95 -8.68
N LEU A 149 15.63 -12.98 -9.98
CA LEU A 149 17.01 -13.20 -10.43
C LEU A 149 17.93 -12.04 -10.07
N ILE A 150 17.49 -10.79 -10.18
CA ILE A 150 18.30 -9.63 -9.79
C ILE A 150 18.66 -9.68 -8.29
N ILE A 151 17.69 -10.00 -7.43
CA ILE A 151 17.94 -10.14 -5.98
C ILE A 151 18.89 -11.31 -5.71
N PHE A 152 18.72 -12.44 -6.42
CA PHE A 152 19.62 -13.59 -6.30
C PHE A 152 21.07 -13.24 -6.69
N TRP A 153 21.29 -12.58 -7.83
CA TRP A 153 22.62 -12.17 -8.27
C TRP A 153 23.22 -11.12 -7.33
N PHE A 154 22.42 -10.17 -6.84
CA PHE A 154 22.86 -9.17 -5.87
C PHE A 154 23.31 -9.82 -4.55
N LEU A 155 22.50 -10.74 -4.01
CA LEU A 155 22.82 -11.49 -2.80
C LEU A 155 24.06 -12.37 -2.99
N SER A 156 24.23 -12.95 -4.18
CA SER A 156 25.42 -13.75 -4.53
C SER A 156 26.70 -12.92 -4.55
N VAL A 157 26.67 -11.70 -5.11
CA VAL A 157 27.81 -10.76 -5.03
C VAL A 157 28.06 -10.38 -3.58
N LEU A 158 27.03 -9.96 -2.84
CA LEU A 158 27.16 -9.49 -1.46
C LEU A 158 27.80 -10.55 -0.55
N CYS A 159 27.35 -11.81 -0.64
CA CYS A 159 27.93 -12.92 0.10
C CYS A 159 29.33 -13.32 -0.38
N ALA A 160 29.71 -13.03 -1.63
CA ALA A 160 31.03 -13.35 -2.15
C ALA A 160 32.11 -12.29 -1.83
N VAL A 161 31.73 -11.06 -1.44
CA VAL A 161 32.67 -9.99 -1.06
C VAL A 161 33.55 -10.38 0.13
N GLY A 162 32.97 -11.03 1.14
CA GLY A 162 33.70 -11.49 2.33
C GLY A 162 34.84 -12.48 1.98
N PRO A 163 34.52 -13.62 1.34
CA PRO A 163 35.51 -14.58 0.88
C PRO A 163 36.52 -14.00 -0.12
N PHE A 164 36.10 -13.05 -0.96
CA PHE A 164 37.00 -12.34 -1.88
C PHE A 164 38.09 -11.55 -1.12
N ARG A 165 37.70 -10.76 -0.13
CA ARG A 165 38.66 -10.04 0.73
C ARG A 165 39.58 -11.00 1.47
N SER A 166 39.04 -12.06 2.07
CA SER A 166 39.81 -13.06 2.83
C SER A 166 40.90 -13.72 1.98
N LYS A 167 40.55 -14.19 0.78
CA LYS A 167 41.49 -14.82 -0.14
C LYS A 167 42.59 -13.86 -0.61
N ILE A 168 42.28 -12.59 -0.83
CA ILE A 168 43.29 -11.56 -1.17
C ILE A 168 44.27 -11.37 0.00
N ILE A 169 43.76 -11.24 1.22
CA ILE A 169 44.61 -11.05 2.41
C ILE A 169 45.51 -12.27 2.63
N ALA A 170 44.97 -13.49 2.45
CA ALA A 170 45.75 -14.73 2.54
C ALA A 170 46.88 -14.76 1.50
N ALA A 171 46.60 -14.41 0.24
CA ALA A 171 47.59 -14.36 -0.82
C ALA A 171 48.69 -13.31 -0.57
N THR A 172 48.32 -12.14 -0.05
CA THR A 172 49.28 -11.08 0.29
C THR A 172 50.15 -11.44 1.49
N ARG A 173 49.59 -12.15 2.49
CA ARG A 173 50.33 -12.54 3.70
C ARG A 173 51.38 -13.60 3.43
N ASP A 174 51.05 -14.59 2.60
CA ASP A 174 51.95 -15.72 2.35
C ASP A 174 52.98 -15.44 1.23
N CYS A 175 52.87 -14.31 0.51
CA CYS A 175 53.74 -13.86 -0.60
C CYS A 175 53.90 -14.87 -1.77
N HIS A 176 53.32 -16.05 -1.62
CA HIS A 176 53.31 -17.16 -2.56
C HIS A 176 52.00 -17.93 -2.38
N ILE A 177 51.31 -18.22 -3.49
CA ILE A 177 50.10 -19.03 -3.47
C ILE A 177 50.54 -20.50 -3.55
N PRO A 178 50.32 -21.33 -2.51
CA PRO A 178 50.74 -22.73 -2.55
C PRO A 178 50.10 -23.44 -3.75
N ASP A 179 50.90 -24.21 -4.48
CA ASP A 179 50.49 -24.84 -5.76
C ASP A 179 49.19 -25.64 -5.65
N GLN A 180 48.92 -26.24 -4.49
CA GLN A 180 47.70 -26.98 -4.21
C GLN A 180 46.42 -26.11 -4.20
N ASN A 181 46.52 -24.84 -3.79
CA ASN A 181 45.37 -23.94 -3.70
C ASN A 181 45.23 -23.02 -4.92
N ARG A 182 46.18 -23.07 -5.86
CA ARG A 182 46.21 -22.20 -7.05
C ARG A 182 44.94 -22.37 -7.89
N PHE A 183 44.50 -23.61 -8.11
CA PHE A 183 43.27 -23.89 -8.86
C PHE A 183 42.02 -23.29 -8.19
N ARG A 184 41.84 -23.56 -6.88
CA ARG A 184 40.71 -23.04 -6.07
C ARG A 184 40.70 -21.53 -5.90
N PHE A 185 41.87 -20.90 -6.01
CA PHE A 185 42.00 -19.46 -6.05
C PHE A 185 41.47 -18.95 -7.41
N THR A 186 42.03 -19.43 -8.52
CA THR A 186 41.63 -19.02 -9.88
C THR A 186 40.14 -19.26 -10.18
N THR A 187 39.58 -20.40 -9.78
CA THR A 187 38.15 -20.72 -9.96
C THR A 187 37.24 -19.77 -9.17
N PHE A 188 37.64 -19.38 -7.96
CA PHE A 188 36.86 -18.43 -7.17
C PHE A 188 36.88 -17.00 -7.75
N PHE A 189 38.03 -16.49 -8.20
CA PHE A 189 38.09 -15.15 -8.81
C PHE A 189 37.34 -15.10 -10.14
N SER A 190 37.42 -16.16 -10.94
CA SER A 190 36.61 -16.28 -12.17
C SER A 190 35.12 -16.36 -11.85
N TYR A 191 34.71 -17.16 -10.86
CA TYR A 191 33.32 -17.20 -10.36
C TYR A 191 32.83 -15.81 -9.90
N PHE A 192 33.61 -15.09 -9.09
CA PHE A 192 33.25 -13.75 -8.61
C PHE A 192 33.09 -12.74 -9.76
N ALA A 193 34.02 -12.74 -10.72
CA ALA A 193 33.95 -11.87 -11.89
C ALA A 193 32.73 -12.17 -12.75
N LEU A 194 32.44 -13.45 -13.00
CA LEU A 194 31.28 -13.88 -13.78
C LEU A 194 29.95 -13.49 -13.13
N ILE A 195 29.81 -13.65 -11.80
CA ILE A 195 28.60 -13.21 -11.08
C ILE A 195 28.44 -11.69 -11.14
N LEU A 196 29.53 -10.94 -11.00
CA LEU A 196 29.47 -9.47 -11.08
C LEU A 196 29.01 -9.01 -12.47
N ILE A 197 29.52 -9.64 -13.53
CA ILE A 197 29.09 -9.36 -14.91
C ILE A 197 27.61 -9.73 -15.08
N GLU A 198 27.18 -10.88 -14.57
CA GLU A 198 25.80 -11.34 -14.68
C GLU A 198 24.82 -10.42 -13.93
N LEU A 199 25.21 -9.89 -12.76
CA LEU A 199 24.45 -8.87 -12.03
C LEU A 199 24.28 -7.60 -12.88
N ILE A 200 25.37 -7.10 -13.47
CA ILE A 200 25.34 -5.91 -14.33
C ILE A 200 24.42 -6.14 -15.55
N LEU A 201 24.54 -7.30 -16.22
CA LEU A 201 23.69 -7.64 -17.35
C LEU A 201 22.22 -7.80 -16.95
N SER A 202 21.96 -8.30 -15.75
CA SER A 202 20.60 -8.46 -15.21
C SER A 202 19.90 -7.13 -14.94
N CYS A 203 20.64 -6.04 -14.70
CA CYS A 203 20.09 -4.69 -14.57
C CYS A 203 19.50 -4.15 -15.88
N PHE A 204 19.97 -4.63 -17.04
CA PHE A 204 19.44 -4.24 -18.34
C PHE A 204 18.20 -5.05 -18.73
N LYS A 205 17.20 -4.34 -19.25
CA LYS A 205 15.91 -4.93 -19.68
C LYS A 205 16.04 -5.67 -21.02
N GLU A 206 15.26 -6.74 -21.17
CA GLU A 206 15.11 -7.42 -22.47
C GLU A 206 14.09 -6.72 -23.38
N ASN A 207 14.14 -7.07 -24.67
CA ASN A 207 13.19 -6.61 -25.68
C ASN A 207 11.76 -7.13 -25.39
N PRO A 208 10.72 -6.43 -25.86
CA PRO A 208 9.34 -6.89 -25.67
C PRO A 208 9.07 -8.24 -26.34
N PRO A 209 8.07 -9.01 -25.84
CA PRO A 209 7.71 -10.30 -26.39
C PRO A 209 7.22 -10.18 -27.84
N PHE A 210 7.49 -11.20 -28.65
CA PHE A 210 7.26 -11.17 -30.10
C PHE A 210 5.79 -11.00 -30.48
N PHE A 211 4.88 -11.62 -29.72
CA PHE A 211 3.43 -11.55 -29.91
C PHE A 211 2.76 -10.53 -28.97
N SER A 212 3.46 -9.46 -28.58
CA SER A 212 2.78 -8.37 -27.87
C SER A 212 1.69 -7.81 -28.78
N PRO A 213 0.45 -7.63 -28.30
CA PRO A 213 -0.54 -6.89 -29.07
C PRO A 213 0.09 -5.55 -29.45
N VAL A 214 0.06 -5.21 -30.74
CA VAL A 214 0.51 -3.90 -31.21
C VAL A 214 -0.30 -2.88 -30.43
N ASN A 215 0.34 -2.16 -29.51
CA ASN A 215 -0.31 -1.03 -28.87
C ASN A 215 -0.47 0.02 -29.97
N SER A 216 -1.71 0.21 -30.42
CA SER A 216 -2.12 1.26 -31.35
C SER A 216 -1.98 2.67 -30.75
N ASP A 217 -1.64 2.76 -29.47
CA ASP A 217 -1.48 4.02 -28.75
C ASP A 217 -0.19 4.74 -29.17
N PRO A 218 -0.26 6.04 -29.50
CA PRO A 218 0.90 6.81 -29.95
C PRO A 218 1.95 7.05 -28.85
N ASN A 219 1.57 7.04 -27.57
CA ASN A 219 2.48 7.28 -26.44
C ASN A 219 2.11 6.43 -25.20
N PRO A 220 2.41 5.11 -25.20
CA PRO A 220 2.06 4.23 -24.08
C PRO A 220 2.95 4.47 -22.85
N CYS A 221 2.39 4.29 -21.66
CA CYS A 221 3.14 4.39 -20.41
C CYS A 221 4.34 3.40 -20.37
N PRO A 222 5.57 3.87 -20.08
CA PRO A 222 6.75 3.02 -20.05
C PRO A 222 6.84 2.14 -18.79
N GLU A 223 5.96 2.34 -17.80
CA GLU A 223 5.98 1.62 -16.53
C GLU A 223 5.98 0.10 -16.73
N LEU A 224 5.05 -0.46 -17.51
CA LEU A 224 4.95 -1.90 -17.74
C LEU A 224 6.21 -2.47 -18.43
N ASN A 225 6.80 -1.70 -19.34
CA ASN A 225 7.97 -2.06 -20.17
C ASN A 225 9.32 -1.63 -19.56
N SER A 226 9.30 -1.09 -18.33
CA SER A 226 10.51 -0.70 -17.61
C SER A 226 11.13 -1.90 -16.89
N GLY A 227 12.46 -1.90 -16.78
CA GLY A 227 13.19 -2.93 -16.04
C GLY A 227 12.86 -2.89 -14.55
N PHE A 228 13.12 -4.00 -13.83
CA PHE A 228 12.77 -4.13 -12.41
C PHE A 228 13.34 -2.98 -11.55
N LEU A 229 14.63 -2.64 -11.71
CA LEU A 229 15.24 -1.54 -10.97
C LEU A 229 14.58 -0.19 -11.29
N SER A 230 14.25 0.04 -12.56
CA SER A 230 13.56 1.27 -12.99
C SER A 230 12.13 1.35 -12.43
N LYS A 231 11.45 0.22 -12.19
CA LYS A 231 10.16 0.18 -11.49
C LYS A 231 10.33 0.53 -10.02
N MET A 232 11.33 -0.04 -9.34
CA MET A 232 11.59 0.20 -7.92
C MET A 232 12.02 1.64 -7.62
N THR A 233 12.79 2.26 -8.50
CA THR A 233 13.29 3.65 -8.32
C THR A 233 12.50 4.70 -9.08
N PHE A 234 11.41 4.32 -9.77
CA PHE A 234 10.61 5.19 -10.63
C PHE A 234 11.40 5.91 -11.74
N TRP A 235 12.54 5.35 -12.17
CA TRP A 235 13.42 5.98 -13.17
C TRP A 235 12.75 6.21 -14.53
N TRP A 236 11.71 5.43 -14.86
CA TRP A 236 10.96 5.60 -16.12
C TRP A 236 10.24 6.96 -16.20
N PHE A 237 9.94 7.57 -15.04
CA PHE A 237 9.30 8.89 -14.95
C PHE A 237 10.28 10.05 -15.24
N THR A 238 11.60 9.84 -15.03
CA THR A 238 12.63 10.88 -15.17
C THR A 238 12.60 11.58 -16.53
N ARG A 239 12.29 10.87 -17.62
CA ARG A 239 12.18 11.46 -18.96
C ARG A 239 11.07 12.51 -19.03
N MET A 240 9.92 12.27 -18.41
CA MET A 240 8.79 13.20 -18.38
C MET A 240 9.09 14.42 -17.50
N VAL A 241 9.79 14.23 -16.38
CA VAL A 241 10.24 15.34 -15.52
C VAL A 241 11.18 16.27 -16.28
N ILE A 242 12.15 15.71 -17.01
CA ILE A 242 13.09 16.51 -17.81
C ILE A 242 12.36 17.22 -18.96
N LEU A 243 11.37 16.58 -19.57
CA LEU A 243 10.53 17.22 -20.60
C LEU A 243 9.77 18.42 -20.00
N GLY A 244 9.14 18.25 -18.83
CA GLY A 244 8.44 19.32 -18.11
C GLY A 244 9.32 20.48 -17.67
N TYR A 245 10.61 20.20 -17.40
CA TYR A 245 11.60 21.27 -17.14
C TYR A 245 11.96 22.05 -18.40
N LYS A 246 12.04 21.39 -19.56
CA LYS A 246 12.38 22.01 -20.84
C LYS A 246 11.21 22.74 -21.49
N SER A 247 9.99 22.24 -21.31
CA SER A 247 8.78 22.78 -21.92
C SER A 247 7.58 22.46 -21.04
N PRO A 248 6.61 23.39 -20.89
CA PRO A 248 5.36 23.09 -20.21
C PRO A 248 4.68 21.86 -20.85
N LEU A 249 4.26 20.91 -20.02
CA LEU A 249 3.62 19.68 -20.49
C LEU A 249 2.20 19.98 -20.99
N GLU A 250 1.88 19.50 -22.20
CA GLU A 250 0.54 19.51 -22.76
C GLU A 250 -0.10 18.11 -22.67
N ASP A 251 -1.42 18.00 -22.84
CA ASP A 251 -2.15 16.72 -22.79
C ASP A 251 -1.61 15.67 -23.77
N LYS A 252 -1.07 16.12 -24.91
CA LYS A 252 -0.45 15.26 -25.93
C LYS A 252 0.87 14.61 -25.49
N ASP A 253 1.56 15.22 -24.51
CA ASP A 253 2.85 14.73 -24.00
C ASP A 253 2.67 13.66 -22.92
N LEU A 254 1.45 13.56 -22.36
CA LEU A 254 1.10 12.59 -21.34
C LEU A 254 1.00 11.17 -21.94
N TRP A 255 1.29 10.18 -21.10
CA TRP A 255 1.17 8.79 -21.49
C TRP A 255 -0.28 8.33 -21.46
N SER A 256 -0.64 7.42 -22.37
CA SER A 256 -1.89 6.66 -22.22
C SER A 256 -1.82 5.75 -20.99
N LEU A 257 -2.96 5.59 -20.31
CA LEU A 257 -3.06 4.73 -19.14
C LEU A 257 -2.85 3.27 -19.54
N ASN A 258 -2.34 2.48 -18.60
CA ASN A 258 -2.31 1.03 -18.75
C ASN A 258 -3.74 0.48 -18.91
N LYS A 259 -3.91 -0.58 -19.69
CA LYS A 259 -5.23 -1.21 -19.92
C LYS A 259 -5.91 -1.60 -18.59
N ASP A 260 -5.13 -2.16 -17.66
CA ASP A 260 -5.62 -2.57 -16.32
C ASP A 260 -6.11 -1.39 -15.46
N ASP A 261 -5.65 -0.17 -15.74
CA ASP A 261 -6.02 1.05 -15.03
C ASP A 261 -7.13 1.85 -15.75
N THR A 262 -7.66 1.32 -16.86
CA THR A 262 -8.70 1.98 -17.66
C THR A 262 -10.09 1.77 -17.04
N SER A 263 -10.94 2.79 -17.15
CA SER A 263 -12.31 2.77 -16.61
C SER A 263 -13.15 1.61 -17.17
N SER A 264 -12.97 1.24 -18.43
CA SER A 264 -13.70 0.13 -19.06
C SER A 264 -13.52 -1.19 -18.31
N ILE A 265 -12.30 -1.52 -17.90
CA ILE A 265 -11.98 -2.74 -17.16
C ILE A 265 -12.43 -2.61 -15.70
N ILE A 266 -12.03 -1.51 -15.03
CA ILE A 266 -12.28 -1.31 -13.60
C ILE A 266 -13.79 -1.30 -13.30
N VAL A 267 -14.56 -0.55 -14.09
CA VAL A 267 -16.01 -0.42 -13.88
C VAL A 267 -16.71 -1.74 -14.17
N GLN A 268 -16.31 -2.48 -15.20
CA GLN A 268 -16.88 -3.80 -15.49
C GLN A 268 -16.60 -4.82 -14.36
N GLN A 269 -15.37 -4.84 -13.82
CA GLN A 269 -15.02 -5.71 -12.71
C GLN A 269 -15.85 -5.39 -11.46
N LEU A 270 -15.95 -4.11 -11.10
CA LEU A 270 -16.74 -3.69 -9.94
C LEU A 270 -18.24 -3.94 -10.15
N HIS A 271 -18.75 -3.72 -11.35
CA HIS A 271 -20.16 -3.98 -11.70
C HIS A 271 -20.50 -5.47 -11.53
N LYS A 272 -19.62 -6.37 -12.02
CA LYS A 272 -19.81 -7.82 -11.90
C LYS A 272 -19.86 -8.28 -10.44
N GLU A 273 -18.97 -7.78 -9.59
CA GLU A 273 -18.99 -8.11 -8.15
C GLU A 273 -20.18 -7.47 -7.44
N TRP A 274 -20.64 -6.30 -7.86
CA TRP A 274 -21.85 -5.65 -7.33
C TRP A 274 -23.12 -6.43 -7.68
N ASP A 275 -23.27 -6.88 -8.92
CA ASP A 275 -24.40 -7.71 -9.35
C ASP A 275 -24.42 -9.03 -8.59
N LYS A 276 -23.25 -9.66 -8.41
CA LYS A 276 -23.12 -10.86 -7.59
C LYS A 276 -23.57 -10.62 -6.14
N GLN A 277 -23.29 -9.45 -5.55
CA GLN A 277 -23.80 -9.11 -4.22
C GLN A 277 -25.32 -8.89 -4.19
N LYS A 278 -25.89 -8.28 -5.23
CA LYS A 278 -27.35 -8.14 -5.39
C LYS A 278 -28.04 -9.50 -5.54
N ASP A 279 -27.44 -10.42 -6.30
CA ASP A 279 -27.99 -11.77 -6.51
C ASP A 279 -27.85 -12.65 -5.25
N GLU A 280 -26.70 -12.59 -4.57
CA GLU A 280 -26.51 -13.20 -3.24
C GLU A 280 -27.60 -12.72 -2.26
N TRP A 281 -28.01 -11.45 -2.33
CA TRP A 281 -29.09 -10.89 -1.52
C TRP A 281 -30.48 -11.39 -1.93
N LYS A 282 -30.83 -11.40 -3.23
CA LYS A 282 -32.12 -11.91 -3.72
C LYS A 282 -32.40 -13.35 -3.29
N HIS A 283 -31.36 -14.19 -3.27
CA HIS A 283 -31.48 -15.59 -2.83
C HIS A 283 -31.66 -15.75 -1.31
N VAL A 284 -31.21 -14.78 -0.50
CA VAL A 284 -31.38 -14.79 0.96
C VAL A 284 -32.78 -14.29 1.35
N GLU A 285 -33.33 -13.33 0.62
CA GLU A 285 -34.67 -12.78 0.88
C GLU A 285 -35.80 -13.65 0.32
N CYS A 286 -35.54 -14.37 -0.78
CA CYS A 286 -36.47 -15.34 -1.38
C CYS A 286 -35.85 -16.74 -1.47
N PRO A 287 -35.92 -17.58 -0.41
CA PRO A 287 -35.80 -19.01 -0.61
C PRO A 287 -36.91 -19.45 -1.59
N PRO A 288 -36.67 -20.41 -2.50
CA PRO A 288 -37.70 -20.87 -3.41
C PRO A 288 -38.91 -21.34 -2.59
N LEU A 289 -40.03 -20.64 -2.75
CA LEU A 289 -41.32 -20.95 -2.12
C LEU A 289 -41.71 -22.40 -2.44
N ARG A 290 -41.45 -23.32 -1.50
CA ARG A 290 -42.38 -24.43 -1.28
C ARG A 290 -43.61 -23.81 -0.64
N VAL A 291 -44.66 -23.65 -1.44
CA VAL A 291 -46.00 -23.30 -0.97
C VAL A 291 -46.39 -24.35 0.08
N LYS A 292 -46.37 -23.96 1.36
CA LYS A 292 -47.20 -24.56 2.40
C LYS A 292 -48.03 -23.42 2.97
N GLU A 293 -49.28 -23.39 2.52
CA GLU A 293 -50.34 -22.63 3.17
C GLU A 293 -50.54 -23.22 4.56
N ASP A 294 -50.10 -22.51 5.60
CA ASP A 294 -50.57 -22.72 6.96
C ASP A 294 -50.98 -21.35 7.51
N VAL A 295 -52.22 -20.95 7.18
CA VAL A 295 -52.89 -19.78 7.76
C VAL A 295 -53.43 -20.20 9.13
N ALA A 296 -52.74 -19.82 10.20
CA ALA A 296 -53.21 -20.05 11.56
C ALA A 296 -54.18 -18.93 12.00
N TYR A 297 -55.47 -19.27 12.11
CA TYR A 297 -56.47 -18.43 12.77
C TYR A 297 -56.38 -18.62 14.30
N VAL A 298 -56.13 -17.55 15.05
CA VAL A 298 -56.31 -17.54 16.51
C VAL A 298 -57.76 -17.13 16.81
N LYS A 299 -58.48 -18.03 17.49
CA LYS A 299 -59.88 -17.85 17.90
C LYS A 299 -59.91 -17.25 19.32
N THR A 300 -60.41 -16.03 19.46
CA THR A 300 -60.61 -15.41 20.78
C THR A 300 -61.94 -15.88 21.36
N SER A 301 -61.92 -16.46 22.57
CA SER A 301 -63.13 -16.83 23.33
C SER A 301 -63.26 -15.96 24.59
N ASN A 302 -64.21 -15.04 24.52
CA ASN A 302 -65.16 -14.54 25.53
C ASN A 302 -64.78 -14.54 27.03
N HIS A 303 -64.79 -13.35 27.64
CA HIS A 303 -65.68 -13.08 28.77
C HIS A 303 -66.06 -11.58 28.94
N VAL A 304 -67.27 -11.25 28.47
CA VAL A 304 -68.35 -10.39 29.03
C VAL A 304 -68.03 -9.05 29.75
N LEU A 305 -68.30 -7.96 29.01
CA LEU A 305 -69.19 -6.80 29.26
C LEU A 305 -68.97 -5.84 30.46
N ASN A 306 -68.62 -4.58 30.17
CA ASN A 306 -69.55 -3.42 30.28
C ASN A 306 -68.89 -2.06 29.93
N HIS A 307 -69.39 -1.45 28.85
CA HIS A 307 -69.74 -0.02 28.64
C HIS A 307 -69.26 0.61 27.32
N VAL A 308 -70.25 0.73 26.43
CA VAL A 308 -70.61 1.78 25.45
C VAL A 308 -69.55 2.85 25.10
N GLY A 309 -69.19 2.87 23.81
CA GLY A 309 -68.57 4.00 23.10
C GLY A 309 -68.36 3.66 21.62
N ASP A 310 -69.09 4.36 20.75
CA ASP A 310 -69.25 4.11 19.30
C ASP A 310 -68.02 4.59 18.48
N GLY A 311 -67.56 3.77 17.53
CA GLY A 311 -66.50 4.08 16.56
C GLY A 311 -66.11 2.85 15.74
N PRO A 312 -65.81 2.96 14.43
CA PRO A 312 -65.44 1.80 13.62
C PRO A 312 -64.01 1.37 14.00
N GLU A 313 -63.86 0.17 14.56
CA GLU A 313 -62.56 -0.45 14.81
C GLU A 313 -61.88 -0.77 13.48
N GLU A 314 -60.94 0.07 13.08
CA GLU A 314 -59.92 -0.28 12.09
C GLU A 314 -59.12 -1.46 12.64
N ALA A 315 -59.17 -2.59 11.93
CA ALA A 315 -58.26 -3.69 12.18
C ALA A 315 -56.84 -3.22 11.81
N GLU A 316 -56.10 -2.71 12.78
CA GLU A 316 -54.66 -2.48 12.65
C GLU A 316 -53.99 -3.85 12.49
N VAL A 317 -53.75 -4.23 11.23
CA VAL A 317 -52.80 -5.27 10.88
C VAL A 317 -51.42 -4.73 11.21
N LEU A 318 -50.99 -4.96 12.46
CA LEU A 318 -49.61 -4.76 12.89
C LEU A 318 -48.75 -5.79 12.14
N ILE A 319 -48.30 -5.42 10.93
CA ILE A 319 -47.15 -6.04 10.29
C ILE A 319 -45.97 -5.77 11.24
N GLN A 320 -45.60 -6.80 11.99
CA GLN A 320 -44.47 -6.76 12.92
C GLN A 320 -43.17 -6.79 12.11
N ASP A 321 -42.87 -5.71 11.39
CA ASP A 321 -41.67 -5.59 10.57
C ASP A 321 -40.51 -5.04 11.41
N LYS A 322 -39.95 -5.91 12.25
CA LYS A 322 -38.62 -5.74 12.83
C LYS A 322 -37.70 -6.87 12.36
N ARG A 323 -37.67 -7.11 11.05
CA ARG A 323 -36.47 -7.69 10.43
C ARG A 323 -35.59 -6.51 10.02
N GLN A 324 -34.45 -6.35 10.67
CA GLN A 324 -33.42 -5.41 10.19
C GLN A 324 -33.00 -5.88 8.78
N HIS A 325 -33.59 -5.30 7.74
CA HIS A 325 -33.21 -5.55 6.35
C HIS A 325 -31.73 -5.20 6.18
N LYS A 326 -30.88 -6.21 5.99
CA LYS A 326 -29.48 -6.00 5.61
C LYS A 326 -29.45 -5.73 4.11
N GLU A 327 -29.34 -4.46 3.73
CA GLU A 327 -29.09 -4.02 2.36
C GLU A 327 -27.83 -4.69 1.76
N PRO A 328 -27.76 -4.89 0.42
CA PRO A 328 -26.55 -5.39 -0.23
C PRO A 328 -25.35 -4.47 0.06
N SER A 329 -24.27 -5.05 0.61
CA SER A 329 -23.13 -4.27 1.07
C SER A 329 -22.20 -3.88 -0.07
N PHE A 330 -22.19 -2.60 -0.46
CA PHE A 330 -21.30 -2.10 -1.51
C PHE A 330 -19.82 -2.21 -1.10
N LEU A 331 -19.51 -2.09 0.19
CA LEU A 331 -18.16 -2.26 0.74
C LEU A 331 -17.56 -3.63 0.41
N LYS A 332 -18.36 -4.71 0.48
CA LYS A 332 -17.88 -6.07 0.20
C LYS A 332 -17.51 -6.24 -1.28
N ALA A 333 -18.26 -5.62 -2.19
CA ALA A 333 -17.92 -5.59 -3.61
C ALA A 333 -16.60 -4.82 -3.85
N LEU A 334 -16.41 -3.67 -3.18
CA LEU A 334 -15.15 -2.91 -3.25
C LEU A 334 -13.96 -3.74 -2.73
N LEU A 335 -14.11 -4.38 -1.57
CA LEU A 335 -13.05 -5.19 -0.95
C LEU A 335 -12.70 -6.42 -1.79
N ARG A 336 -13.68 -7.10 -2.41
CA ARG A 336 -13.42 -8.24 -3.30
C ARG A 336 -12.71 -7.81 -4.59
N THR A 337 -13.07 -6.65 -5.13
CA THR A 337 -12.50 -6.15 -6.40
C THR A 337 -11.08 -5.62 -6.23
N PHE A 338 -10.86 -4.75 -5.23
CA PHE A 338 -9.60 -4.02 -5.07
C PHE A 338 -8.68 -4.58 -3.97
N GLY A 339 -9.22 -5.40 -3.06
CA GLY A 339 -8.50 -5.94 -1.90
C GLY A 339 -7.23 -6.72 -2.23
N PRO A 340 -7.21 -7.67 -3.19
CA PRO A 340 -6.00 -8.45 -3.49
C PRO A 340 -4.79 -7.58 -3.90
N TYR A 341 -5.04 -6.53 -4.69
CA TYR A 341 -4.00 -5.59 -5.11
C TYR A 341 -3.55 -4.69 -3.95
N PHE A 342 -4.50 -4.23 -3.12
CA PHE A 342 -4.21 -3.45 -1.91
C PHE A 342 -3.38 -4.24 -0.88
N LEU A 343 -3.73 -5.51 -0.61
CA LEU A 343 -3.03 -6.38 0.33
C LEU A 343 -1.56 -6.61 -0.05
N THR A 344 -1.26 -6.58 -1.35
CA THR A 344 0.14 -6.61 -1.83
C THR A 344 0.90 -5.37 -1.36
N GLY A 345 0.28 -4.18 -1.40
CA GLY A 345 0.81 -2.95 -0.83
C GLY A 345 0.95 -3.00 0.69
N SER A 346 -0.03 -3.58 1.40
CA SER A 346 0.02 -3.74 2.86
C SER A 346 1.17 -4.66 3.31
N PHE A 347 1.51 -5.68 2.52
CA PHE A 347 2.66 -6.54 2.80
C PHE A 347 4.00 -5.77 2.75
N TYR A 348 4.17 -4.87 1.78
CA TYR A 348 5.34 -3.98 1.76
C TYR A 348 5.39 -3.08 3.01
N LYS A 349 4.24 -2.60 3.50
CA LYS A 349 4.20 -1.81 4.73
C LYS A 349 4.70 -2.60 5.93
N LEU A 350 4.30 -3.87 6.07
CA LEU A 350 4.75 -4.74 7.16
C LEU A 350 6.27 -4.90 7.16
N ILE A 351 6.86 -5.16 5.98
CA ILE A 351 8.32 -5.28 5.85
C ILE A 351 9.01 -3.96 6.21
N GLN A 352 8.46 -2.84 5.75
CA GLN A 352 8.99 -1.51 6.06
C GLN A 352 8.98 -1.23 7.57
N ASP A 353 7.90 -1.60 8.27
CA ASP A 353 7.76 -1.43 9.72
C ASP A 353 8.84 -2.21 10.46
N LEU A 354 9.05 -3.48 10.11
CA LEU A 354 10.09 -4.30 10.70
C LEU A 354 11.49 -3.73 10.45
N LEU A 355 11.78 -3.28 9.23
CA LEU A 355 13.07 -2.66 8.87
C LEU A 355 13.33 -1.36 9.64
N SER A 356 12.28 -0.60 10.00
CA SER A 356 12.45 0.68 10.71
C SER A 356 13.07 0.52 12.10
N PHE A 357 12.92 -0.65 12.73
CA PHE A 357 13.51 -0.97 14.03
C PHE A 357 14.91 -1.57 13.94
N VAL A 358 15.35 -2.00 12.76
CA VAL A 358 16.69 -2.58 12.55
C VAL A 358 17.78 -1.53 12.82
N ASN A 359 17.60 -0.29 12.37
CA ASN A 359 18.61 0.76 12.54
C ASN A 359 18.90 1.13 14.01
N PRO A 360 17.89 1.39 14.87
CA PRO A 360 18.11 1.60 16.30
C PRO A 360 18.82 0.41 16.97
N HIS A 361 18.48 -0.83 16.61
CA HIS A 361 19.14 -2.02 17.14
C HIS A 361 20.61 -2.14 16.74
N ILE A 362 20.93 -1.85 15.49
CA ILE A 362 22.32 -1.84 15.03
C ILE A 362 23.13 -0.78 15.77
N LEU A 363 22.54 0.39 16.03
CA LEU A 363 23.19 1.49 16.75
C LEU A 363 23.55 1.09 18.20
N ILE A 364 22.70 0.32 18.88
CA ILE A 364 22.98 -0.24 20.21
C ILE A 364 24.29 -1.06 20.19
N GLY A 365 24.40 -1.99 19.23
CA GLY A 365 25.55 -2.87 19.10
C GLY A 365 26.87 -2.14 18.78
N PHE A 366 26.81 -0.95 18.19
CA PHE A 366 27.99 -0.12 17.96
C PHE A 366 28.47 0.60 19.22
N ILE A 367 27.54 1.16 20.02
CA ILE A 367 27.90 2.02 21.15
C ILE A 367 28.40 1.20 22.35
N LYS A 368 27.98 -0.06 22.47
CA LYS A 368 28.29 -0.92 23.62
C LYS A 368 29.78 -1.31 23.72
N ASP A 369 30.44 -1.59 22.59
CA ASP A 369 31.83 -2.05 22.56
C ASP A 369 32.80 -0.90 22.25
N LYS A 370 33.33 -0.25 23.31
CA LYS A 370 34.30 0.86 23.19
C LYS A 370 35.67 0.42 22.66
N ASP A 371 36.03 -0.85 22.86
CA ASP A 371 37.31 -1.42 22.42
C ASP A 371 37.21 -2.07 21.03
N ALA A 372 36.07 -1.90 20.34
CA ALA A 372 35.88 -2.49 19.03
C ALA A 372 36.82 -1.84 17.99
N PRO A 373 37.43 -2.66 17.11
CA PRO A 373 38.28 -2.17 16.04
C PRO A 373 37.49 -1.33 15.02
N SER A 374 38.13 -0.36 14.38
CA SER A 374 37.49 0.64 13.51
C SER A 374 36.68 0.06 12.33
N TRP A 375 37.08 -1.09 11.79
CA TRP A 375 36.35 -1.78 10.72
C TRP A 375 34.94 -2.19 11.13
N TRP A 376 34.70 -2.48 12.42
CA TRP A 376 33.39 -2.84 12.95
C TRP A 376 32.43 -1.67 12.83
N GLY A 377 32.90 -0.46 13.13
CA GLY A 377 32.16 0.78 12.92
C GLY A 377 31.82 1.02 11.46
N PHE A 378 32.76 0.83 10.53
CA PHE A 378 32.49 0.98 9.10
C PHE A 378 31.47 -0.05 8.59
N LEU A 379 31.53 -1.29 9.07
CA LEU A 379 30.57 -2.34 8.73
C LEU A 379 29.16 -2.01 9.21
N ILE A 380 29.03 -1.54 10.45
CA ILE A 380 27.75 -1.10 11.01
C ILE A 380 27.20 0.10 10.23
N ALA A 381 28.03 1.10 9.92
CA ALA A 381 27.61 2.26 9.14
C ALA A 381 27.10 1.84 7.74
N ALA A 382 27.80 0.92 7.07
CA ALA A 382 27.35 0.38 5.79
C ALA A 382 26.02 -0.38 5.93
N LEU A 383 25.86 -1.21 6.96
CA LEU A 383 24.62 -1.93 7.24
C LEU A 383 23.43 -0.98 7.46
N MET A 384 23.64 0.10 8.24
CA MET A 384 22.64 1.14 8.47
C MET A 384 22.26 1.85 7.16
N PHE A 385 23.23 2.15 6.29
CA PHE A 385 22.98 2.76 4.98
C PHE A 385 22.13 1.85 4.07
N PHE A 386 22.48 0.58 3.94
CA PHE A 386 21.72 -0.37 3.12
C PHE A 386 20.33 -0.65 3.70
N SER A 387 20.21 -0.76 5.02
CA SER A 387 18.93 -0.90 5.71
C SER A 387 18.02 0.31 5.47
N ALA A 388 18.54 1.54 5.63
CA ALA A 388 17.78 2.77 5.40
C ALA A 388 17.34 2.92 3.93
N THR A 389 18.23 2.64 2.98
CA THR A 389 17.90 2.71 1.54
C THR A 389 16.83 1.68 1.15
N LEU A 390 16.94 0.44 1.65
CA LEU A 390 15.93 -0.59 1.42
C LEU A 390 14.59 -0.20 2.05
N GLN A 391 14.60 0.33 3.29
CA GLN A 391 13.41 0.84 3.96
C GLN A 391 12.72 1.92 3.13
N THR A 392 13.47 2.88 2.57
CA THR A 392 12.92 3.95 1.73
C THR A 392 12.31 3.42 0.44
N ILE A 393 12.98 2.49 -0.27
CA ILE A 393 12.46 1.90 -1.51
C ILE A 393 11.14 1.16 -1.26
N ILE A 394 11.09 0.34 -0.20
CA ILE A 394 9.90 -0.44 0.16
C ILE A 394 8.74 0.49 0.54
N LEU A 395 9.01 1.57 1.28
CA LEU A 395 7.99 2.55 1.66
C LEU A 395 7.34 3.20 0.44
N HIS A 396 8.14 3.62 -0.55
CA HIS A 396 7.61 4.25 -1.75
C HIS A 396 6.85 3.27 -2.63
N GLN A 397 7.29 2.01 -2.70
CA GLN A 397 6.53 0.97 -3.40
C GLN A 397 5.17 0.74 -2.74
N HIS A 398 5.11 0.70 -1.41
CA HIS A 398 3.85 0.65 -0.67
C HIS A 398 2.92 1.81 -1.06
N PHE A 399 3.41 3.05 -1.03
CA PHE A 399 2.59 4.21 -1.41
C PHE A 399 2.08 4.14 -2.85
N GLN A 400 2.89 3.65 -3.81
CA GLN A 400 2.45 3.47 -5.19
C GLN A 400 1.28 2.49 -5.28
N TYR A 401 1.34 1.32 -4.60
CA TYR A 401 0.22 0.38 -4.58
C TYR A 401 -1.04 0.98 -3.96
N CYS A 402 -0.92 1.72 -2.86
CA CYS A 402 -2.05 2.37 -2.20
C CYS A 402 -2.68 3.47 -3.07
N PHE A 403 -1.88 4.34 -3.68
CA PHE A 403 -2.40 5.42 -4.54
C PHE A 403 -3.04 4.87 -5.82
N VAL A 404 -2.45 3.86 -6.46
CA VAL A 404 -3.07 3.19 -7.61
C VAL A 404 -4.40 2.54 -7.22
N THR A 405 -4.46 1.86 -6.07
CA THR A 405 -5.72 1.31 -5.54
C THR A 405 -6.75 2.42 -5.32
N GLY A 406 -6.37 3.55 -4.72
CA GLY A 406 -7.24 4.70 -4.49
C GLY A 406 -7.79 5.28 -5.79
N MET A 407 -6.94 5.43 -6.82
CA MET A 407 -7.37 5.89 -8.15
C MET A 407 -8.34 4.90 -8.81
N ARG A 408 -8.06 3.61 -8.75
CA ARG A 408 -8.96 2.56 -9.26
C ARG A 408 -10.32 2.58 -8.55
N LEU A 409 -10.30 2.75 -7.23
CA LEU A 409 -11.50 2.90 -6.40
C LEU A 409 -12.35 4.09 -6.86
N ARG A 410 -11.74 5.27 -7.00
CA ARG A 410 -12.42 6.48 -7.48
C ARG A 410 -13.04 6.25 -8.86
N THR A 411 -12.26 5.75 -9.82
CA THR A 411 -12.73 5.48 -11.19
C THR A 411 -13.89 4.48 -11.21
N GLY A 412 -13.79 3.39 -10.44
CA GLY A 412 -14.85 2.39 -10.33
C GLY A 412 -16.13 2.97 -9.73
N ILE A 413 -16.03 3.70 -8.62
CA ILE A 413 -17.17 4.33 -7.96
C ILE A 413 -17.85 5.35 -8.89
N THR A 414 -17.09 6.26 -9.49
CA THR A 414 -17.63 7.26 -10.42
C THR A 414 -18.32 6.60 -11.62
N GLY A 415 -17.72 5.56 -12.19
CA GLY A 415 -18.32 4.83 -13.30
C GLY A 415 -19.61 4.08 -12.93
N MET A 416 -19.67 3.48 -11.73
CA MET A 416 -20.91 2.84 -11.23
C MET A 416 -22.03 3.85 -10.99
N ILE A 417 -21.73 5.00 -10.39
CA ILE A 417 -22.71 6.08 -10.18
C ILE A 417 -23.20 6.60 -11.54
N TYR A 418 -22.30 6.74 -12.53
CA TYR A 418 -22.65 7.20 -13.86
C TYR A 418 -23.54 6.20 -14.62
N ARG A 419 -23.22 4.90 -14.56
CA ARG A 419 -24.09 3.87 -15.15
C ARG A 419 -25.46 3.85 -14.49
N LYS A 420 -25.49 3.92 -13.15
CA LYS A 420 -26.74 3.93 -12.39
C LYS A 420 -27.62 5.12 -12.75
N SER A 421 -27.06 6.33 -12.88
CA SER A 421 -27.84 7.54 -13.17
C SER A 421 -28.55 7.50 -14.53
N LEU A 422 -28.12 6.64 -15.46
CA LEU A 422 -28.76 6.42 -16.76
C LEU A 422 -29.97 5.46 -16.69
N VAL A 423 -30.09 4.66 -15.64
CA VAL A 423 -31.12 3.61 -15.52
C VAL A 423 -32.06 3.78 -14.31
N ILE A 424 -31.85 4.79 -13.47
CA ILE A 424 -32.77 5.06 -12.34
C ILE A 424 -34.16 5.49 -12.82
N THR A 425 -35.19 5.14 -12.04
CA THR A 425 -36.57 5.58 -12.30
C THR A 425 -36.74 7.10 -12.16
N ASN A 426 -37.76 7.66 -12.80
CA ASN A 426 -38.05 9.10 -12.70
C ASN A 426 -38.48 9.52 -11.28
N SER A 427 -39.07 8.62 -10.48
CA SER A 427 -39.40 8.85 -9.08
C SER A 427 -38.12 8.96 -8.23
N ALA A 428 -37.18 8.04 -8.39
CA ALA A 428 -35.85 8.09 -7.76
C ALA A 428 -35.02 9.31 -8.22
N LYS A 429 -35.15 9.72 -9.49
CA LYS A 429 -34.47 10.91 -10.03
C LYS A 429 -34.98 12.22 -9.42
N ARG A 430 -36.19 12.23 -8.85
CA ARG A 430 -36.73 13.39 -8.10
C ARG A 430 -36.19 13.45 -6.67
N SER A 431 -35.83 12.31 -6.06
CA SER A 431 -35.27 12.28 -4.70
C SER A 431 -33.78 12.65 -4.67
N SER A 432 -33.04 12.39 -5.75
CA SER A 432 -31.62 12.75 -5.89
C SER A 432 -31.44 13.85 -6.93
N THR A 433 -31.15 15.07 -6.48
CA THR A 433 -30.89 16.21 -7.37
C THR A 433 -29.62 15.99 -8.21
N VAL A 434 -29.53 16.65 -9.38
CA VAL A 434 -28.31 16.58 -10.22
C VAL A 434 -27.07 17.03 -9.44
N GLY A 435 -27.21 18.05 -8.59
CA GLY A 435 -26.13 18.51 -7.71
C GLY A 435 -25.66 17.45 -6.72
N GLU A 436 -26.57 16.67 -6.13
CA GLU A 436 -26.22 15.56 -5.24
C GLU A 436 -25.49 14.43 -5.97
N ILE A 437 -25.92 14.09 -7.19
CA ILE A 437 -25.24 13.08 -8.02
C ILE A 437 -23.81 13.53 -8.36
N VAL A 438 -23.62 14.80 -8.75
CA VAL A 438 -22.30 15.37 -9.02
C VAL A 438 -21.44 15.37 -7.74
N ASN A 439 -22.02 15.67 -6.59
CA ASN A 439 -21.33 15.61 -5.31
C ASN A 439 -20.90 14.18 -4.92
N LEU A 440 -21.75 13.17 -5.19
CA LEU A 440 -21.40 11.76 -5.01
C LEU A 440 -20.19 11.35 -5.89
N MET A 441 -20.17 11.80 -7.15
CA MET A 441 -19.09 11.48 -8.09
C MET A 441 -17.77 12.21 -7.79
N SER A 442 -17.83 13.44 -7.27
CA SER A 442 -16.67 14.31 -7.10
C SER A 442 -16.11 14.30 -5.67
N VAL A 443 -16.95 14.53 -4.66
CA VAL A 443 -16.51 14.62 -3.25
C VAL A 443 -16.49 13.25 -2.60
N ASP A 444 -17.55 12.47 -2.75
CA ASP A 444 -17.66 11.20 -2.04
C ASP A 444 -16.72 10.14 -2.61
N ALA A 445 -16.57 10.06 -3.94
CA ALA A 445 -15.57 9.18 -4.55
C ALA A 445 -14.12 9.61 -4.22
N GLN A 446 -13.84 10.91 -4.13
CA GLN A 446 -12.51 11.42 -3.78
C GLN A 446 -12.09 11.01 -2.36
N ARG A 447 -13.02 11.03 -1.39
CA ARG A 447 -12.73 10.59 -0.02
C ARG A 447 -12.21 9.16 0.08
N PHE A 448 -12.68 8.26 -0.78
CA PHE A 448 -12.13 6.90 -0.84
C PHE A 448 -10.68 6.88 -1.30
N MET A 449 -10.35 7.66 -2.34
CA MET A 449 -8.98 7.78 -2.83
C MET A 449 -8.04 8.31 -1.74
N ASP A 450 -8.46 9.36 -1.03
CA ASP A 450 -7.68 9.99 0.03
C ASP A 450 -7.51 9.05 1.25
N LEU A 451 -8.54 8.28 1.61
CA LEU A 451 -8.48 7.32 2.72
C LEU A 451 -7.53 6.16 2.41
N VAL A 452 -7.63 5.56 1.22
CA VAL A 452 -6.87 4.36 0.85
C VAL A 452 -5.36 4.61 0.89
N GLY A 453 -4.92 5.83 0.56
CA GLY A 453 -3.51 6.24 0.65
C GLY A 453 -2.89 6.07 2.05
N PHE A 454 -3.71 6.09 3.10
CA PHE A 454 -3.25 6.00 4.50
C PHE A 454 -3.97 4.94 5.32
N LEU A 455 -4.80 4.09 4.70
CA LEU A 455 -5.64 3.12 5.41
C LEU A 455 -4.81 2.13 6.22
N ASP A 456 -3.64 1.72 5.72
CA ASP A 456 -2.74 0.79 6.40
C ASP A 456 -2.17 1.36 7.72
N MET A 457 -2.26 2.68 7.94
CA MET A 457 -1.90 3.30 9.22
C MET A 457 -2.75 2.76 10.37
N LEU A 458 -3.98 2.29 10.13
CA LEU A 458 -4.87 1.79 11.18
C LEU A 458 -4.32 0.56 11.89
N TRP A 459 -3.64 -0.34 11.19
CA TRP A 459 -3.01 -1.53 11.79
C TRP A 459 -1.50 -1.34 12.00
N SER A 460 -0.84 -0.57 11.13
CA SER A 460 0.59 -0.29 11.20
C SER A 460 0.94 0.60 12.40
N ALA A 461 0.15 1.65 12.71
CA ALA A 461 0.44 2.52 13.85
C ALA A 461 0.42 1.78 15.20
N PRO A 462 -0.62 0.96 15.53
CA PRO A 462 -0.59 0.15 16.74
C PRO A 462 0.62 -0.79 16.80
N LEU A 463 0.96 -1.45 15.69
CA LEU A 463 2.13 -2.33 15.61
C LEU A 463 3.43 -1.57 15.89
N GLN A 464 3.63 -0.41 15.26
CA GLN A 464 4.80 0.44 15.49
C GLN A 464 4.87 0.95 16.94
N ILE A 465 3.74 1.36 17.52
CA ILE A 465 3.67 1.82 18.91
C ILE A 465 4.03 0.68 19.87
N CYS A 466 3.45 -0.51 19.68
CA CYS A 466 3.74 -1.67 20.52
C CYS A 466 5.22 -2.09 20.45
N LEU A 467 5.80 -2.17 19.24
CA LEU A 467 7.20 -2.54 19.06
C LEU A 467 8.15 -1.49 19.65
N ALA A 468 7.87 -0.20 19.42
CA ALA A 468 8.70 0.88 19.97
C ALA A 468 8.65 0.92 21.50
N LEU A 469 7.47 0.77 22.10
CA LEU A 469 7.32 0.70 23.56
C LEU A 469 7.99 -0.55 24.15
N TYR A 470 7.92 -1.68 23.46
CA TYR A 470 8.63 -2.89 23.86
C TYR A 470 10.15 -2.68 23.90
N PHE A 471 10.74 -2.09 22.85
CA PHE A 471 12.18 -1.82 22.83
C PHE A 471 12.60 -0.71 23.79
N LEU A 472 11.78 0.32 23.99
CA LEU A 472 12.02 1.34 25.01
C LEU A 472 11.99 0.73 26.42
N TRP A 473 11.05 -0.18 26.70
CA TRP A 473 10.98 -0.85 27.99
C TRP A 473 12.22 -1.69 28.27
N GLN A 474 12.80 -2.32 27.23
CA GLN A 474 14.06 -3.07 27.39
C GLN A 474 15.26 -2.17 27.71
N THR A 475 15.30 -0.93 27.22
CA THR A 475 16.45 -0.03 27.42
C THR A 475 16.36 0.82 28.68
N LEU A 476 15.16 1.29 29.04
CA LEU A 476 14.93 2.25 30.13
C LEU A 476 14.05 1.70 31.26
N GLY A 477 13.49 0.49 31.11
CA GLY A 477 12.68 -0.14 32.15
C GLY A 477 11.39 0.64 32.47
N PRO A 478 10.95 0.64 33.74
CA PRO A 478 9.70 1.29 34.17
C PRO A 478 9.64 2.80 33.92
N SER A 479 10.78 3.49 33.78
CA SER A 479 10.84 4.94 33.55
C SER A 479 10.13 5.37 32.26
N VAL A 480 9.98 4.46 31.29
CA VAL A 480 9.24 4.69 30.04
C VAL A 480 7.77 5.08 30.28
N LEU A 481 7.17 4.61 31.39
CA LEU A 481 5.78 4.95 31.74
C LEU A 481 5.58 6.45 31.94
N ALA A 482 6.60 7.19 32.40
CA ALA A 482 6.54 8.64 32.52
C ALA A 482 6.42 9.31 31.14
N GLY A 483 7.21 8.86 30.16
CA GLY A 483 7.12 9.32 28.78
C GLY A 483 5.77 8.97 28.14
N VAL A 484 5.27 7.76 28.37
CA VAL A 484 3.93 7.33 27.92
C VAL A 484 2.83 8.20 28.54
N ALA A 485 2.93 8.54 29.82
CA ALA A 485 1.97 9.43 30.47
C ALA A 485 1.94 10.81 29.81
N VAL A 486 3.10 11.40 29.48
CA VAL A 486 3.17 12.65 28.71
C VAL A 486 2.52 12.50 27.34
N MET A 487 2.79 11.41 26.61
CA MET A 487 2.17 11.16 25.31
C MET A 487 0.65 11.04 25.40
N ILE A 488 0.13 10.34 26.42
CA ILE A 488 -1.30 10.22 26.66
C ILE A 488 -1.92 11.57 27.01
N LEU A 489 -1.25 12.41 27.81
CA LEU A 489 -1.71 13.76 28.17
C LEU A 489 -1.72 14.74 26.98
N LEU A 490 -0.85 14.54 25.98
CA LEU A 490 -0.85 15.35 24.76
C LEU A 490 -2.06 15.07 23.85
N ILE A 491 -2.65 13.86 23.92
CA ILE A 491 -3.85 13.50 23.13
C ILE A 491 -5.06 14.40 23.46
N PRO A 492 -5.53 14.53 24.72
CA PRO A 492 -6.67 15.37 25.06
C PRO A 492 -6.36 16.87 24.85
N LEU A 493 -5.12 17.30 25.06
CA LEU A 493 -4.69 18.66 24.75
C LEU A 493 -4.88 18.97 23.25
N ASN A 494 -4.39 18.09 22.38
CA ASN A 494 -4.57 18.22 20.93
C ASN A 494 -6.05 18.14 20.52
N ALA A 495 -6.86 17.29 21.17
CA ALA A 495 -8.29 17.21 20.92
C ALA A 495 -9.03 18.51 21.30
N ALA A 496 -8.72 19.09 22.47
CA ALA A 496 -9.31 20.35 22.91
C ALA A 496 -8.96 21.51 21.97
N ILE A 497 -7.69 21.58 21.54
CA ILE A 497 -7.21 22.54 20.53
C ILE A 497 -7.99 22.35 19.23
N ALA A 498 -8.13 21.11 18.72
CA ALA A 498 -8.84 20.83 17.48
C ALA A 498 -10.32 21.25 17.52
N ILE A 499 -11.02 21.03 18.63
CA ILE A 499 -12.42 21.46 18.81
C ILE A 499 -12.53 22.99 18.74
N LYS A 500 -11.65 23.72 19.42
CA LYS A 500 -11.63 25.19 19.38
C LYS A 500 -11.24 25.73 18.00
N THR A 501 -10.31 25.08 17.31
CA THR A 501 -9.93 25.41 15.92
C THR A 501 -11.13 25.31 15.01
N ARG A 502 -11.92 24.23 15.12
CA ARG A 502 -13.15 24.04 14.35
C ARG A 502 -14.17 25.14 14.63
N ALA A 503 -14.36 25.53 15.89
CA ALA A 503 -15.26 26.62 16.25
C ALA A 503 -14.84 27.96 15.62
N PHE A 504 -13.56 28.32 15.68
CA PHE A 504 -13.04 29.54 15.03
C PHE A 504 -13.12 29.45 13.50
N GLN A 505 -12.92 28.28 12.91
CA GLN A 505 -13.05 28.07 11.47
C GLN A 505 -14.49 28.33 10.98
N VAL A 506 -15.51 27.91 11.75
CA VAL A 506 -16.91 28.21 11.44
C VAL A 506 -17.19 29.71 11.54
N CYS A 507 -16.72 30.38 12.59
CA CYS A 507 -16.87 31.83 12.73
C CYS A 507 -16.17 32.60 11.60
N ASN A 508 -14.96 32.16 11.20
CA ASN A 508 -14.22 32.75 10.10
C ASN A 508 -14.97 32.59 8.77
N MET A 509 -15.54 31.42 8.49
CA MET A 509 -16.36 31.20 7.30
C MET A 509 -17.54 32.17 7.24
N ARG A 510 -18.24 32.42 8.35
CA ARG A 510 -19.35 33.40 8.39
C ARG A 510 -18.92 34.81 7.96
N TYR A 511 -17.84 35.36 8.54
CA TYR A 511 -17.36 36.71 8.17
C TYR A 511 -16.82 36.75 6.74
N LYS A 512 -16.10 35.72 6.32
CA LYS A 512 -15.58 35.58 4.96
C LYS A 512 -16.71 35.56 3.93
N ASP A 513 -17.78 34.81 4.19
CA ASP A 513 -18.93 34.70 3.28
C ASP A 513 -19.68 36.04 3.20
N SER A 514 -19.90 36.74 4.32
CA SER A 514 -20.46 38.10 4.32
C SER A 514 -19.60 39.09 3.53
N ARG A 515 -18.26 39.03 3.68
CA ARG A 515 -17.33 39.89 2.92
C ARG A 515 -17.40 39.60 1.42
N ILE A 516 -17.37 38.33 1.02
CA ILE A 516 -17.45 37.93 -0.38
C ILE A 516 -18.79 38.34 -1.00
N LYS A 517 -19.89 38.18 -0.25
CA LYS A 517 -21.22 38.62 -0.69
C LYS A 517 -21.27 40.13 -0.94
N LEU A 518 -20.83 40.95 0.02
CA LEU A 518 -20.79 42.40 -0.14
C LEU A 518 -19.85 42.83 -1.29
N MET A 519 -18.72 42.15 -1.45
CA MET A 519 -17.80 42.40 -2.56
C MET A 519 -18.45 42.13 -3.92
N ASN A 520 -19.23 41.05 -4.04
CA ASN A 520 -19.98 40.73 -5.26
C ASN A 520 -21.07 41.78 -5.56
N GLU A 521 -21.75 42.30 -4.54
CA GLU A 521 -22.72 43.41 -4.68
C GLU A 521 -22.04 44.70 -5.19
N ILE A 522 -20.89 45.06 -4.62
CA ILE A 522 -20.08 46.21 -5.06
C ILE A 522 -19.63 46.06 -6.51
N LEU A 523 -19.09 44.90 -6.89
CA LEU A 523 -18.60 44.65 -8.26
C LEU A 523 -19.74 44.68 -9.28
N SER A 524 -20.91 44.13 -8.94
CA SER A 524 -22.10 44.15 -9.78
C SER A 524 -22.63 45.58 -9.96
N GLY A 525 -22.56 46.40 -8.91
CA GLY A 525 -23.04 47.80 -8.89
C GLY A 525 -21.98 48.86 -9.19
N ILE A 526 -20.78 48.51 -9.67
CA ILE A 526 -19.61 49.40 -9.62
C ILE A 526 -19.81 50.75 -10.32
N LYS A 527 -20.52 50.76 -11.47
CA LYS A 527 -20.78 52.01 -12.21
C LYS A 527 -21.63 52.99 -11.41
N VAL A 528 -22.64 52.50 -10.70
CA VAL A 528 -23.53 53.30 -9.86
C VAL A 528 -22.76 53.86 -8.67
N LEU A 529 -21.98 53.02 -7.99
CA LEU A 529 -21.17 53.46 -6.85
C LEU A 529 -20.18 54.57 -7.24
N LYS A 530 -19.52 54.45 -8.41
CA LYS A 530 -18.61 55.49 -8.92
C LYS A 530 -19.31 56.79 -9.32
N LEU A 531 -20.50 56.69 -9.93
CA LEU A 531 -21.28 57.86 -10.34
C LEU A 531 -21.66 58.75 -9.15
N TYR A 532 -21.92 58.13 -7.99
CA TYR A 532 -22.30 58.82 -6.75
C TYR A 532 -21.12 59.04 -5.78
N ALA A 533 -19.89 58.71 -6.16
CA ALA A 533 -18.70 58.79 -5.31
C ALA A 533 -18.86 58.03 -3.96
N TRP A 534 -19.59 56.90 -3.96
CA TRP A 534 -19.88 56.08 -2.78
C TRP A 534 -18.78 55.06 -2.44
N GLU A 535 -17.68 55.03 -3.20
CA GLU A 535 -16.59 54.08 -2.98
C GLU A 535 -16.02 54.13 -1.56
N PRO A 536 -15.77 55.32 -0.95
CA PRO A 536 -15.22 55.39 0.40
C PRO A 536 -16.16 54.77 1.45
N SER A 537 -17.47 55.02 1.33
CA SER A 537 -18.47 54.50 2.27
C SER A 537 -18.59 52.97 2.19
N PHE A 538 -18.60 52.41 0.98
CA PHE A 538 -18.61 50.96 0.80
C PHE A 538 -17.27 50.31 1.20
N GLN A 539 -16.15 51.00 1.00
CA GLN A 539 -14.84 50.57 1.47
C GLN A 539 -14.82 50.44 2.99
N GLU A 540 -15.33 51.43 3.71
CA GLU A 540 -15.40 51.40 5.18
C GLU A 540 -16.23 50.20 5.67
N LYS A 541 -17.38 49.95 5.05
CA LYS A 541 -18.24 48.78 5.35
C LYS A 541 -17.52 47.44 5.14
N VAL A 542 -16.72 47.33 4.07
CA VAL A 542 -15.89 46.13 3.83
C VAL A 542 -14.77 46.01 4.87
N LEU A 543 -14.12 47.12 5.24
CA LEU A 543 -13.05 47.15 6.24
C LEU A 543 -13.55 46.75 7.63
N GLU A 544 -14.77 47.13 8.00
CA GLU A 544 -15.39 46.71 9.26
C GLU A 544 -15.56 45.18 9.34
N ILE A 545 -16.10 44.57 8.28
CA ILE A 545 -16.22 43.10 8.17
C ILE A 545 -14.83 42.46 8.20
N ARG A 546 -13.86 43.04 7.49
CA ARG A 546 -12.48 42.54 7.43
C ARG A 546 -11.79 42.60 8.79
N LYS A 547 -12.03 43.64 9.59
CA LYS A 547 -11.47 43.76 10.94
C LYS A 547 -11.97 42.65 11.85
N ASN A 548 -13.26 42.33 11.78
CA ASN A 548 -13.85 41.22 12.51
C ASN A 548 -13.33 39.85 12.03
N GLU A 549 -13.21 39.66 10.70
CA GLU A 549 -12.58 38.47 10.09
C GLU A 549 -11.14 38.29 10.61
N LEU A 550 -10.34 39.36 10.58
CA LEU A 550 -8.94 39.36 11.05
C LEU A 550 -8.83 39.07 12.55
N HIS A 551 -9.77 39.53 13.38
CA HIS A 551 -9.76 39.22 14.82
C HIS A 551 -9.95 37.72 15.07
N VAL A 552 -10.86 37.07 14.35
CA VAL A 552 -11.06 35.62 14.43
C VAL A 552 -9.84 34.88 13.87
N LEU A 553 -9.29 35.32 12.74
CA LEU A 553 -8.07 34.75 12.17
C LEU A 553 -6.88 34.86 13.12
N LYS A 554 -6.71 35.99 13.82
CA LYS A 554 -5.64 36.19 14.81
C LYS A 554 -5.78 35.21 15.98
N LYS A 555 -6.99 35.04 16.52
CA LYS A 555 -7.27 34.04 17.58
C LYS A 555 -7.00 32.61 17.08
N GLY A 556 -7.43 32.29 15.87
CA GLY A 556 -7.15 31.00 15.22
C GLY A 556 -5.66 30.76 15.00
N ALA A 557 -4.90 31.79 14.63
CA ALA A 557 -3.46 31.71 14.45
C ALA A 557 -2.72 31.43 15.77
N TYR A 558 -3.08 32.10 16.87
CA TYR A 558 -2.49 31.77 18.19
C TYR A 558 -2.75 30.32 18.59
N LEU A 559 -3.96 29.83 18.35
CA LEU A 559 -4.33 28.44 18.62
C LEU A 559 -3.56 27.46 17.72
N HIS A 560 -3.34 27.82 16.45
CA HIS A 560 -2.52 27.04 15.52
C HIS A 560 -1.05 27.01 15.98
N CYS A 561 -0.48 28.14 16.38
CA CYS A 561 0.88 28.19 16.94
C CYS A 561 1.00 27.30 18.19
N LEU A 562 0.01 27.31 19.08
CA LEU A 562 -0.02 26.42 20.25
C LEU A 562 -0.07 24.94 19.83
N SER A 563 -0.84 24.59 18.80
CA SER A 563 -0.89 23.24 18.25
C SER A 563 0.46 22.79 17.68
N VAL A 564 1.12 23.66 16.89
CA VAL A 564 2.43 23.38 16.29
C VAL A 564 3.50 23.27 17.38
N PHE A 565 3.45 24.14 18.40
CA PHE A 565 4.35 24.10 19.54
C PHE A 565 4.20 22.79 20.32
N ALA A 566 2.98 22.38 20.67
CA ALA A 566 2.71 21.11 21.34
C ALA A 566 3.23 19.92 20.52
N TRP A 567 3.14 19.99 19.18
CA TRP A 567 3.64 18.95 18.29
C TRP A 567 5.17 18.86 18.21
N ILE A 568 5.86 20.00 18.06
CA ILE A 568 7.32 20.05 17.94
C ILE A 568 8.00 19.74 19.28
N SER A 569 7.41 20.20 20.39
CA SER A 569 7.95 19.99 21.74
C SER A 569 7.65 18.60 22.33
N ALA A 570 6.70 17.85 21.77
CA ALA A 570 6.31 16.54 22.29
C ALA A 570 7.49 15.56 22.49
N PRO A 571 8.40 15.32 21.51
CA PRO A 571 9.52 14.41 21.70
C PRO A 571 10.49 14.89 22.77
N PHE A 572 10.70 16.20 22.87
CA PHE A 572 11.54 16.80 23.89
C PHE A 572 10.96 16.58 25.29
N LEU A 573 9.66 16.87 25.48
CA LEU A 573 8.99 16.67 26.77
C LEU A 573 8.98 15.19 27.18
N VAL A 574 8.75 14.28 26.24
CA VAL A 574 8.78 12.84 26.48
C VAL A 574 10.19 12.38 26.88
N ALA A 575 11.22 12.79 26.15
CA ALA A 575 12.60 12.45 26.47
C ALA A 575 13.03 13.05 27.83
N LEU A 576 12.74 14.33 28.07
CA LEU A 576 13.06 15.04 29.30
C LEU A 576 12.45 14.34 30.53
N THR A 577 11.15 14.05 30.48
CA THR A 577 10.45 13.39 31.60
C THR A 577 10.94 11.96 31.81
N THR A 578 11.18 11.20 30.73
CA THR A 578 11.67 9.82 30.84
C THR A 578 13.08 9.79 31.43
N PHE A 579 14.00 10.62 30.95
CA PHE A 579 15.38 10.66 31.44
C PHE A 579 15.46 11.20 32.87
N ALA A 580 14.67 12.24 33.20
CA ALA A 580 14.61 12.76 34.56
C ALA A 580 14.15 11.68 35.54
N VAL A 581 13.07 10.96 35.22
CA VAL A 581 12.58 9.84 36.07
C VAL A 581 13.60 8.69 36.11
N TYR A 582 14.25 8.36 35.00
CA TYR A 582 15.27 7.30 34.96
C TYR A 582 16.42 7.55 35.93
N VAL A 583 16.95 8.78 35.95
CA VAL A 583 18.07 9.18 36.83
C VAL A 583 17.61 9.40 38.27
N SER A 584 16.38 9.88 38.50
CA SER A 584 15.88 10.18 39.86
C SER A 584 15.36 8.96 40.64
N VAL A 585 15.00 7.86 39.98
CA VAL A 585 14.38 6.70 40.66
C VAL A 585 15.41 5.82 41.37
N ASP A 586 16.59 5.62 40.81
CA ASP A 586 17.65 4.79 41.39
C ASP A 586 19.02 5.38 41.05
N GLU A 587 19.90 5.49 42.05
CA GLU A 587 21.27 5.97 41.88
C GLU A 587 22.11 5.02 40.99
N ASN A 588 21.70 3.75 40.86
CA ASN A 588 22.36 2.78 39.98
C ASN A 588 22.01 2.96 38.49
N ASN A 589 20.99 3.77 38.17
CA ASN A 589 20.56 3.99 36.79
C ASN A 589 21.45 5.03 36.09
N ILE A 590 22.56 4.55 35.52
CA ILE A 590 23.46 5.40 34.74
C ILE A 590 22.90 5.60 33.32
N LEU A 591 22.67 6.85 32.94
CA LEU A 591 22.25 7.24 31.60
C LEU A 591 23.46 7.26 30.66
N ASP A 592 23.75 6.12 30.06
CA ASP A 592 24.81 5.99 29.05
C ASP A 592 24.37 6.51 27.68
N ALA A 593 25.36 6.83 26.83
CA ALA A 593 25.13 7.27 25.45
C ALA A 593 24.25 6.28 24.65
N GLU A 594 24.44 4.98 24.86
CA GLU A 594 23.62 3.92 24.26
C GLU A 594 22.14 4.12 24.57
N LYS A 595 21.80 4.17 25.87
CA LYS A 595 20.42 4.32 26.34
C LYS A 595 19.81 5.63 25.82
N ALA A 596 20.55 6.73 25.89
CA ALA A 596 20.07 8.05 25.50
C ALA A 596 19.80 8.19 23.99
N PHE A 597 20.74 7.81 23.12
CA PHE A 597 20.58 7.97 21.67
C PHE A 597 19.58 6.98 21.07
N VAL A 598 19.52 5.77 21.62
CA VAL A 598 18.59 4.73 21.17
C VAL A 598 17.17 5.10 21.54
N SER A 599 16.93 5.53 22.79
CA SER A 599 15.60 5.97 23.20
C SER A 599 15.14 7.20 22.43
N LEU A 600 16.04 8.17 22.16
CA LEU A 600 15.73 9.34 21.34
C LEU A 600 15.30 8.96 19.91
N SER A 601 15.99 7.98 19.32
CA SER A 601 15.64 7.44 18.00
C SER A 601 14.28 6.75 18.01
N LEU A 602 13.99 5.93 19.03
CA LEU A 602 12.70 5.25 19.19
C LEU A 602 11.55 6.25 19.43
N PHE A 603 11.76 7.31 20.21
CA PHE A 603 10.78 8.38 20.39
C PHE A 603 10.49 9.14 19.08
N ASN A 604 11.51 9.37 18.25
CA ASN A 604 11.33 9.99 16.95
C ASN A 604 10.51 9.12 15.99
N ILE A 605 10.68 7.80 16.03
CA ILE A 605 9.87 6.85 15.24
C ILE A 605 8.40 6.90 15.69
N LEU A 606 8.12 6.99 17.00
CA LEU A 606 6.77 7.07 17.55
C LEU A 606 5.99 8.33 17.14
N ARG A 607 6.68 9.41 16.77
CA ARG A 607 6.04 10.70 16.43
C ARG A 607 5.07 10.56 15.26
N PHE A 608 5.49 9.94 14.16
CA PHE A 608 4.68 9.86 12.95
C PHE A 608 3.33 9.13 13.15
N PRO A 609 3.29 7.88 13.67
CA PRO A 609 2.05 7.14 13.85
C PRO A 609 1.09 7.84 14.83
N LEU A 610 1.59 8.44 15.92
CA LEU A 610 0.76 9.14 16.89
C LEU A 610 0.00 10.35 16.31
N ASN A 611 0.59 11.02 15.32
CA ASN A 611 -0.02 12.20 14.70
C ASN A 611 -0.92 11.86 13.51
N MET A 612 -0.56 10.82 12.75
CA MET A 612 -1.33 10.42 11.57
C MET A 612 -2.57 9.59 11.94
N LEU A 613 -2.49 8.77 12.99
CA LEU A 613 -3.60 7.87 13.36
C LEU A 613 -4.93 8.62 13.62
N PRO A 614 -4.99 9.73 14.38
CA PRO A 614 -6.24 10.49 14.57
C PRO A 614 -6.81 11.06 13.26
N GLN A 615 -5.94 11.49 12.33
CA GLN A 615 -6.36 12.02 11.04
C GLN A 615 -7.00 10.93 10.18
N VAL A 616 -6.40 9.73 10.14
CA VAL A 616 -6.94 8.59 9.40
C VAL A 616 -8.27 8.12 9.98
N ILE A 617 -8.43 8.11 11.32
CA ILE A 617 -9.71 7.77 11.97
C ILE A 617 -10.81 8.77 11.57
N SER A 618 -10.50 10.07 11.54
CA SER A 618 -11.43 11.11 11.07
C SER A 618 -11.82 10.90 9.61
N ASN A 619 -10.85 10.63 8.73
CA ASN A 619 -11.08 10.38 7.31
C ASN A 619 -11.91 9.10 7.09
N LEU A 620 -11.68 8.06 7.90
CA LEU A 620 -12.46 6.83 7.89
C LEU A 620 -13.92 7.10 8.26
N ALA A 621 -14.16 7.88 9.33
CA ALA A 621 -15.51 8.26 9.74
C ALA A 621 -16.25 9.02 8.63
N GLN A 622 -15.58 9.99 7.98
CA GLN A 622 -16.16 10.74 6.87
C GLN A 622 -16.45 9.86 5.65
N THR A 623 -15.54 8.94 5.32
CA THR A 623 -15.70 7.99 4.21
C THR A 623 -16.83 6.99 4.50
N SER A 624 -17.04 6.61 5.76
CA SER A 624 -18.15 5.72 6.13
C SER A 624 -19.53 6.35 5.85
N VAL A 625 -19.66 7.68 6.00
CA VAL A 625 -20.88 8.42 5.65
C VAL A 625 -21.04 8.52 4.13
N SER A 626 -19.94 8.72 3.41
CA SER A 626 -19.92 8.70 1.93
C SER A 626 -20.31 7.32 1.37
N LEU A 627 -19.81 6.24 1.97
CA LEU A 627 -20.18 4.87 1.63
C LEU A 627 -21.69 4.63 1.74
N LYS A 628 -22.30 5.06 2.86
CA LYS A 628 -23.75 4.92 3.07
C LYS A 628 -24.55 5.65 1.99
N ARG A 629 -24.17 6.89 1.66
CA ARG A 629 -24.85 7.68 0.61
C ARG A 629 -24.72 7.05 -0.78
N ILE A 630 -23.53 6.54 -1.13
CA ILE A 630 -23.31 5.84 -2.41
C ILE A 630 -24.12 4.54 -2.45
N GLN A 631 -24.11 3.75 -1.38
CA GLN A 631 -24.88 2.51 -1.31
C GLN A 631 -26.38 2.78 -1.48
N GLN A 632 -26.93 3.77 -0.76
CA GLN A 632 -28.32 4.19 -0.91
C GLN A 632 -28.63 4.59 -2.36
N PHE A 633 -27.77 5.39 -2.99
CA PHE A 633 -27.94 5.78 -4.40
C PHE A 633 -27.95 4.57 -5.35
N LEU A 634 -27.00 3.64 -5.18
CA LEU A 634 -26.88 2.44 -6.03
C LEU A 634 -28.04 1.45 -5.85
N SER A 635 -28.71 1.49 -4.70
CA SER A 635 -29.87 0.64 -4.37
C SER A 635 -31.22 1.19 -4.83
N HIS A 636 -31.28 2.39 -5.43
CA HIS A 636 -32.54 2.93 -5.97
C HIS A 636 -33.12 2.02 -7.06
N GLU A 637 -34.44 2.06 -7.24
CA GLU A 637 -35.12 1.29 -8.28
C GLU A 637 -34.64 1.68 -9.68
N GLU A 638 -34.48 0.65 -10.51
CA GLU A 638 -34.09 0.76 -11.92
C GLU A 638 -35.35 0.70 -12.79
N LEU A 639 -35.31 1.32 -13.96
CA LEU A 639 -36.35 1.19 -14.97
C LEU A 639 -36.42 -0.26 -15.44
N ASP A 640 -37.60 -0.86 -15.45
CA ASP A 640 -37.78 -2.21 -16.00
C ASP A 640 -37.65 -2.15 -17.54
N PRO A 641 -36.60 -2.77 -18.13
CA PRO A 641 -36.42 -2.79 -19.58
C PRO A 641 -37.52 -3.58 -20.30
N ASN A 642 -38.27 -4.43 -19.60
CA ASN A 642 -39.33 -5.25 -20.18
C ASN A 642 -40.71 -4.57 -20.19
N CYS A 643 -40.82 -3.33 -19.68
CA CYS A 643 -42.08 -2.58 -19.69
C CYS A 643 -42.59 -2.23 -21.10
N VAL A 644 -41.75 -2.34 -22.14
CA VAL A 644 -42.12 -2.07 -23.53
C VAL A 644 -41.66 -3.23 -24.42
N GLU A 645 -42.60 -3.92 -25.06
CA GLU A 645 -42.28 -4.90 -26.11
C GLU A 645 -41.70 -4.18 -27.34
N THR A 646 -40.39 -4.26 -27.51
CA THR A 646 -39.73 -3.81 -28.74
C THR A 646 -39.72 -4.96 -29.74
N LYS A 647 -40.76 -5.04 -30.58
CA LYS A 647 -40.71 -5.89 -31.77
C LYS A 647 -39.68 -5.31 -32.73
N VAL A 648 -38.63 -6.07 -33.05
CA VAL A 648 -37.63 -5.69 -34.05
C VAL A 648 -38.29 -5.74 -35.42
N VAL A 649 -38.77 -4.60 -35.92
CA VAL A 649 -39.36 -4.51 -37.25
C VAL A 649 -38.25 -4.56 -38.29
N THR A 650 -38.13 -5.68 -39.01
CA THR A 650 -37.33 -5.78 -40.24
C THR A 650 -37.92 -4.82 -41.29
N PRO A 651 -37.10 -3.99 -41.97
CA PRO A 651 -37.62 -2.99 -42.89
C PRO A 651 -38.24 -3.68 -44.11
N GLY A 652 -39.57 -3.61 -44.23
CA GLY A 652 -40.30 -4.22 -45.35
C GLY A 652 -41.79 -4.50 -45.15
N LYS A 653 -42.36 -4.25 -43.96
CA LYS A 653 -43.82 -4.31 -43.77
C LYS A 653 -44.31 -3.07 -43.05
N GLU A 654 -45.20 -2.33 -43.71
CA GLU A 654 -46.00 -1.27 -43.10
C GLU A 654 -46.90 -1.90 -42.03
N GLU A 655 -46.68 -1.54 -40.76
CA GLU A 655 -47.63 -1.81 -39.69
C GLU A 655 -48.19 -0.48 -39.16
N THR A 656 -49.48 -0.25 -39.42
CA THR A 656 -50.29 0.80 -38.79
C THR A 656 -50.40 0.55 -37.29
N VAL A 657 -49.79 1.42 -36.48
CA VAL A 657 -49.90 1.40 -35.01
C VAL A 657 -51.24 2.03 -34.59
N TRP A 658 -52.14 1.24 -34.00
CA TRP A 658 -53.38 1.72 -33.39
C TRP A 658 -53.14 2.28 -31.97
N LEU A 659 -53.06 3.60 -31.87
CA LEU A 659 -53.10 4.37 -30.62
C LEU A 659 -54.53 4.41 -30.05
N MET A 660 -55.06 3.29 -29.54
CA MET A 660 -56.44 3.22 -29.03
C MET A 660 -56.59 2.99 -27.51
N GLY A 661 -55.51 3.05 -26.72
CA GLY A 661 -55.56 2.76 -25.27
C GLY A 661 -55.41 3.95 -24.31
N VAL A 662 -54.81 5.06 -24.74
CA VAL A 662 -54.33 6.10 -23.78
C VAL A 662 -55.36 7.23 -23.56
N TYR A 663 -56.30 7.46 -24.48
CA TYR A 663 -57.28 8.54 -24.34
C TYR A 663 -58.42 8.25 -23.35
N ILE A 664 -58.71 6.98 -23.04
CA ILE A 664 -59.88 6.64 -22.21
C ILE A 664 -59.61 6.90 -20.72
N CYS A 665 -58.39 6.70 -20.22
CA CYS A 665 -58.08 6.96 -18.81
C CYS A 665 -58.01 8.46 -18.44
N VAL A 666 -57.51 9.31 -19.34
CA VAL A 666 -57.47 10.77 -19.10
C VAL A 666 -58.88 11.37 -19.15
N SER A 667 -59.74 10.83 -20.02
CA SER A 667 -61.15 11.22 -20.12
C SER A 667 -61.95 10.82 -18.86
N LEU A 668 -61.75 9.62 -18.32
CA LEU A 668 -62.43 9.15 -17.11
C LEU A 668 -61.96 9.87 -15.83
N TRP A 669 -60.68 10.26 -15.76
CA TRP A 669 -60.17 11.07 -14.65
C TRP A 669 -60.71 12.51 -14.68
N LEU A 670 -60.78 13.13 -15.86
CA LEU A 670 -61.40 14.44 -16.04
C LEU A 670 -62.93 14.44 -15.82
N TRP A 671 -63.61 13.32 -16.08
CA TRP A 671 -65.05 13.19 -15.86
C TRP A 671 -65.40 13.02 -14.37
N ARG A 672 -64.58 12.29 -13.59
CA ARG A 672 -64.82 12.08 -12.15
C ARG A 672 -64.55 13.33 -11.30
N GLY A 673 -63.67 14.23 -11.76
CA GLY A 673 -63.40 15.52 -11.09
C GLY A 673 -64.49 16.59 -11.28
N ARG A 674 -65.48 16.37 -12.15
CA ARG A 674 -66.48 17.38 -12.53
C ARG A 674 -67.86 17.20 -11.86
N MET A 675 -68.03 16.21 -10.99
CA MET A 675 -69.30 15.93 -10.26
C MET A 675 -69.45 16.65 -8.91
N HIS A 676 -68.45 17.41 -8.46
CA HIS A 676 -68.55 18.24 -7.25
C HIS A 676 -68.08 19.67 -7.51
N ARG A 677 -68.95 20.52 -8.05
CA ARG A 677 -68.96 21.98 -7.82
C ARG A 677 -70.21 22.60 -8.46
N LYS A 678 -71.07 23.21 -7.63
CA LYS A 678 -72.18 24.08 -8.04
C LYS A 678 -71.64 25.33 -8.76
N PRO A 679 -72.40 25.95 -9.68
CA PRO A 679 -71.95 27.13 -10.41
C PRO A 679 -72.13 28.38 -9.54
N GLN A 680 -71.06 29.17 -9.38
CA GLN A 680 -71.17 30.60 -9.07
C GLN A 680 -70.63 31.37 -10.29
N THR A 681 -71.52 32.16 -10.86
CA THR A 681 -71.29 33.21 -11.85
C THR A 681 -70.35 34.28 -11.31
N CYS A 682 -69.34 34.71 -12.09
CA CYS A 682 -69.07 36.14 -12.29
C CYS A 682 -67.97 36.41 -13.34
N ASN A 683 -68.41 37.11 -14.39
CA ASN A 683 -67.77 38.07 -15.28
C ASN A 683 -66.25 38.13 -15.47
N ILE A 684 -65.92 38.02 -16.75
CA ILE A 684 -64.71 38.49 -17.44
C ILE A 684 -64.73 40.02 -17.51
N TYR A 685 -63.62 40.67 -17.13
CA TYR A 685 -63.11 41.88 -17.79
C TYR A 685 -61.58 41.87 -17.74
N GLN A 686 -60.99 41.93 -18.94
CA GLN A 686 -59.58 42.13 -19.35
C GLN A 686 -58.52 41.13 -18.90
#